data_AF-A0A1Z4GH86-F1
#
_entry.id   AF-A0A1Z4GH86-F1
#
_cell.length_a   1.000
_cell.length_b   1.000
_cell.length_c   1.000
_cell.angle_alpha   90.00
_cell.angle_beta   90.00
_cell.angle_gamma   90.00
#
_symmetry.space_group_name_H-M   'P 1'
#
loop_
_entity.id
_entity.type
_entity.pdbx_description
1 polymer ?
#
loop_
_entity_poly.entity_id
_entity_poly.type
_entity_poly.pdbx_seq_one_letter_code
_entity_poly.pdbx_strand_id
1 'polypeptide(L)'
;MNKIRLLWKGCLVVFAATAITFCGWYSTPIALASEYSETPAPISNEYNDAAYTDNCDGIGYLPPYTKENLTEAEKRGRCTWYLWTGGNATYYRDIAKRTHGGVDLLQLINSKQYDHDQRLQRFGAINDPGCEKAKEEDEYGFLLDKCKDPLSTGVIGLRKFPNPKFDKAKWNYDQYIKDSEIEPPYLIGQSCAICHVALDPLNPPKDKEHPQWENLVPALGNQYIKESELFSTKLRDDSFIKQVLDAQRPGTSDTSRIATDHINNPNAINAIFNLGDRPTYPEVMNDGSTKNVNHILKDGADSTGVAIASLRVYVNIGMCGDYWLSLHEAMLGRTPQRPFDIETARKNCEGWRQTEARMADAEAFLKTIQPMHLKDAPGGEAFLTKDEKVLERGKIVFADTCASCHSSKKPPAEIAADPDQAKKWYEESVLSSNFLDHNFLSDDQRYPATLIGTNISRSLGTNATKGHIWDQFSSKTYKELPSPGELTLYNPFNEAKPINFPIPEGGLGYYRTPSLISVWATAPFLHNNTLGLYNEDPSVKGRIDAYTDAMEKMLWPEKREGIISRTDRKTKLDLPPGDPNPRLRLPVPKGMPVNLLANVNMREAITSLNLGNLFQDLRPEGGIKGKLARVLLRANKSPDFVEDRGHTFGANLSDDDKKALIEFVKNF
;
A
#
# COMPACT_ATOMS: atom_id res chain seq x y z
N MET A 1 40.87 -4.65 -65.61
CA MET A 1 39.84 -4.85 -66.66
C MET A 1 38.63 -3.95 -66.37
N ASN A 2 37.71 -3.82 -67.34
CA ASN A 2 36.39 -3.17 -67.33
C ASN A 2 35.62 -3.06 -65.99
N LYS A 3 34.69 -2.10 -65.73
CA LYS A 3 34.36 -0.75 -66.29
C LYS A 3 33.07 -0.23 -65.57
N ILE A 4 33.02 1.06 -65.14
CA ILE A 4 31.80 1.95 -65.13
C ILE A 4 30.66 1.53 -64.12
N ARG A 5 29.77 2.35 -63.48
CA ARG A 5 29.25 3.77 -63.50
C ARG A 5 29.05 4.21 -62.01
N LEU A 6 29.23 5.47 -61.54
CA LEU A 6 28.38 6.69 -61.65
C LEU A 6 26.92 6.48 -61.17
N LEU A 7 26.23 7.31 -60.34
CA LEU A 7 26.37 8.64 -59.67
C LEU A 7 25.62 8.57 -58.30
N TRP A 8 25.70 9.42 -57.25
CA TRP A 8 26.37 10.68 -56.87
C TRP A 8 25.65 12.06 -57.06
N LYS A 9 25.65 12.89 -55.99
CA LYS A 9 24.98 14.23 -55.76
C LYS A 9 23.45 14.21 -55.52
N GLY A 10 22.84 15.07 -54.68
CA GLY A 10 23.40 15.97 -53.64
C GLY A 10 22.52 17.18 -53.24
N CYS A 11 22.79 17.75 -52.05
CA CYS A 11 22.46 19.12 -51.56
C CYS A 11 21.04 19.49 -51.04
N LEU A 12 21.02 20.10 -49.82
CA LEU A 12 20.39 21.38 -49.35
C LEU A 12 18.87 21.66 -49.66
N VAL A 13 18.03 22.38 -48.88
CA VAL A 13 18.12 23.38 -47.77
C VAL A 13 16.71 23.40 -47.08
N VAL A 14 16.50 23.43 -45.74
CA VAL A 14 16.53 24.56 -44.75
C VAL A 14 15.32 25.55 -44.82
N PHE A 15 14.54 25.63 -43.72
CA PHE A 15 13.53 26.66 -43.33
C PHE A 15 12.22 26.73 -44.18
N ALA A 16 11.04 27.21 -43.71
CA ALA A 16 10.57 27.70 -42.40
C ALA A 16 9.03 27.54 -42.19
N ALA A 17 8.54 27.94 -41.01
CA ALA A 17 7.20 27.74 -40.40
C ALA A 17 6.05 28.68 -40.84
N THR A 18 4.85 28.47 -40.22
CA THR A 18 3.65 29.37 -40.11
C THR A 18 2.83 29.66 -41.38
N ALA A 19 1.51 30.00 -41.36
CA ALA A 19 0.37 29.81 -40.42
C ALA A 19 -0.95 30.33 -41.10
N ILE A 20 -2.08 30.41 -40.37
CA ILE A 20 -3.34 31.15 -40.70
C ILE A 20 -4.20 30.51 -41.83
N THR A 21 -5.22 29.67 -41.59
CA THR A 21 -6.56 29.79 -40.92
C THR A 21 -7.69 30.44 -41.75
N PHE A 22 -8.88 29.83 -41.74
CA PHE A 22 -10.17 30.54 -41.70
C PHE A 22 -11.27 29.70 -41.00
N CYS A 23 -12.19 30.37 -40.29
CA CYS A 23 -13.34 29.78 -39.55
C CYS A 23 -14.62 29.79 -40.43
N GLY A 24 -15.79 29.25 -40.04
CA GLY A 24 -16.27 28.56 -38.83
C GLY A 24 -17.57 27.76 -39.15
N TRP A 25 -18.60 27.60 -38.31
CA TRP A 25 -19.09 28.36 -37.14
C TRP A 25 -19.86 27.44 -36.15
N TYR A 26 -20.36 28.01 -35.04
CA TYR A 26 -21.03 27.31 -33.92
C TYR A 26 -22.36 26.62 -34.24
N SER A 27 -22.69 25.53 -33.52
CA SER A 27 -24.02 25.34 -32.91
C SER A 27 -24.08 24.21 -31.85
N THR A 28 -24.76 24.51 -30.74
CA THR A 28 -25.37 23.61 -29.74
C THR A 28 -26.61 24.38 -29.20
N PRO A 29 -27.62 23.77 -28.53
CA PRO A 29 -27.62 22.47 -27.86
C PRO A 29 -28.92 21.62 -28.02
N ILE A 30 -29.03 20.55 -27.20
CA ILE A 30 -30.23 19.80 -26.76
C ILE A 30 -30.78 18.65 -27.65
N ALA A 31 -30.93 17.51 -26.97
CA ALA A 31 -31.80 16.33 -27.20
C ALA A 31 -31.96 15.71 -28.61
N LEU A 32 -31.36 14.52 -28.75
CA LEU A 32 -32.18 13.32 -28.90
C LEU A 32 -31.82 12.33 -27.79
N ALA A 33 -32.83 11.88 -27.07
CA ALA A 33 -32.82 10.71 -26.19
C ALA A 33 -33.95 9.77 -26.66
N SER A 34 -34.02 8.56 -26.09
CA SER A 34 -34.77 7.40 -26.58
C SER A 34 -34.06 6.59 -27.69
N GLU A 35 -34.56 5.38 -27.94
CA GLU A 35 -34.06 4.40 -28.92
C GLU A 35 -32.59 3.96 -28.75
N TYR A 36 -32.31 3.30 -27.61
CA TYR A 36 -31.96 1.87 -27.64
C TYR A 36 -32.42 1.22 -26.33
N SER A 37 -33.70 0.83 -26.30
CA SER A 37 -34.30 0.04 -25.24
C SER A 37 -34.13 -1.44 -25.56
N GLU A 38 -33.31 -2.15 -24.78
CA GLU A 38 -33.58 -3.49 -24.24
C GLU A 38 -32.36 -3.99 -23.47
N THR A 39 -32.31 -3.69 -22.17
CA THR A 39 -31.39 -4.34 -21.24
C THR A 39 -31.86 -5.78 -21.03
N PRO A 40 -30.98 -6.79 -21.11
CA PRO A 40 -31.31 -8.12 -20.61
C PRO A 40 -31.77 -8.06 -19.14
N ALA A 41 -32.80 -8.83 -18.78
CA ALA A 41 -33.26 -8.88 -17.41
C ALA A 41 -32.13 -9.35 -16.46
N PRO A 42 -32.05 -8.83 -15.23
CA PRO A 42 -31.08 -9.31 -14.26
C PRO A 42 -31.30 -10.80 -13.99
N ILE A 43 -30.22 -11.59 -14.03
CA ILE A 43 -30.28 -13.03 -13.76
C ILE A 43 -30.61 -13.23 -12.28
N SER A 44 -31.84 -13.62 -11.99
CA SER A 44 -32.29 -14.00 -10.65
C SER A 44 -31.67 -15.33 -10.24
N ASN A 45 -30.65 -15.29 -9.40
CA ASN A 45 -30.16 -16.48 -8.71
C ASN A 45 -31.14 -16.85 -7.59
N GLU A 46 -32.12 -17.70 -7.90
CA GLU A 46 -32.94 -18.37 -6.90
C GLU A 46 -32.07 -19.32 -6.06
N TYR A 47 -31.67 -18.87 -4.87
CA TYR A 47 -31.21 -19.77 -3.80
C TYR A 47 -32.30 -19.84 -2.73
N ASN A 48 -32.75 -21.06 -2.44
CA ASN A 48 -33.91 -21.30 -1.60
C ASN A 48 -33.51 -21.29 -0.11
N ASP A 49 -34.10 -20.39 0.67
CA ASP A 49 -33.70 -20.11 2.04
C ASP A 49 -34.10 -21.23 3.03
N ALA A 50 -33.12 -21.66 3.81
CA ALA A 50 -33.33 -22.45 5.03
C ALA A 50 -32.53 -21.84 6.19
N ALA A 51 -33.11 -20.79 6.78
CA ALA A 51 -32.76 -20.19 8.08
C ALA A 51 -31.43 -19.42 8.20
N TYR A 52 -31.26 -18.33 7.43
CA TYR A 52 -30.35 -17.22 7.80
C TYR A 52 -31.03 -15.86 7.68
N THR A 53 -31.27 -15.18 8.81
CA THR A 53 -31.91 -13.85 8.85
C THR A 53 -30.97 -12.68 8.61
N ASP A 54 -29.66 -12.89 8.71
CA ASP A 54 -28.60 -11.90 8.54
C ASP A 54 -27.67 -12.29 7.37
N ASN A 55 -28.22 -12.35 6.16
CA ASN A 55 -27.43 -12.37 4.92
C ASN A 55 -26.97 -10.94 4.63
N CYS A 56 -25.70 -10.74 4.26
CA CYS A 56 -25.13 -9.42 3.94
C CYS A 56 -25.67 -8.89 2.60
N ASP A 57 -26.94 -8.48 2.52
CA ASP A 57 -27.60 -7.97 1.30
C ASP A 57 -27.36 -8.84 0.05
N GLY A 58 -27.26 -10.17 0.23
CA GLY A 58 -26.97 -11.13 -0.84
C GLY A 58 -25.50 -11.22 -1.28
N ILE A 59 -24.58 -10.41 -0.74
CA ILE A 59 -23.15 -10.47 -1.09
C ILE A 59 -22.38 -11.54 -0.31
N GLY A 60 -22.97 -12.16 0.73
CA GLY A 60 -22.37 -13.28 1.46
C GLY A 60 -22.89 -13.49 2.89
N TYR A 61 -22.22 -14.38 3.62
CA TYR A 61 -22.47 -14.60 5.04
C TYR A 61 -21.29 -14.12 5.88
N LEU A 62 -21.60 -13.36 6.93
CA LEU A 62 -20.65 -12.95 7.97
C LEU A 62 -21.34 -13.20 9.32
N PRO A 63 -20.70 -13.85 10.30
CA PRO A 63 -21.34 -14.09 11.59
C PRO A 63 -21.65 -12.76 12.31
N PRO A 64 -22.64 -12.73 13.22
CA PRO A 64 -22.95 -11.55 14.03
C PRO A 64 -21.70 -10.96 14.69
N TYR A 65 -21.62 -9.63 14.77
CA TYR A 65 -20.50 -8.98 15.45
C TYR A 65 -20.72 -9.09 16.96
N THR A 66 -19.83 -9.81 17.65
CA THR A 66 -19.99 -10.16 19.06
C THR A 66 -19.46 -9.10 20.04
N LYS A 67 -18.72 -8.10 19.54
CA LYS A 67 -18.08 -7.07 20.37
C LYS A 67 -18.98 -5.86 20.63
N GLU A 68 -19.79 -5.43 19.66
CA GLU A 68 -20.62 -4.22 19.75
C GLU A 68 -21.95 -4.37 19.00
N ASN A 69 -23.01 -3.71 19.49
CA ASN A 69 -24.30 -3.62 18.79
C ASN A 69 -24.24 -2.58 17.67
N LEU A 70 -23.82 -3.02 16.48
CA LEU A 70 -23.78 -2.20 15.27
C LEU A 70 -25.20 -1.80 14.80
N THR A 71 -25.36 -0.56 14.34
CA THR A 71 -26.55 -0.10 13.59
C THR A 71 -26.62 -0.78 12.22
N GLU A 72 -27.79 -0.72 11.56
CA GLU A 72 -27.94 -1.31 10.22
C GLU A 72 -26.98 -0.73 9.16
N ALA A 73 -26.57 0.54 9.30
CA ALA A 73 -25.55 1.14 8.45
C ALA A 73 -24.17 0.52 8.69
N GLU A 74 -23.77 0.39 9.95
CA GLU A 74 -22.48 -0.21 10.32
C GLU A 74 -22.45 -1.72 10.04
N LYS A 75 -23.58 -2.43 10.11
CA LYS A 75 -23.70 -3.82 9.65
C LYS A 75 -23.43 -3.95 8.15
N ARG A 76 -24.10 -3.16 7.30
CA ARG A 76 -23.84 -3.13 5.85
C ARG A 76 -22.42 -2.65 5.52
N GLY A 77 -21.88 -1.75 6.34
CA GLY A 77 -20.49 -1.30 6.27
C GLY A 77 -19.49 -2.41 6.56
N ARG A 78 -19.73 -3.19 7.63
CA ARG A 78 -18.94 -4.38 7.98
C ARG A 78 -19.02 -5.44 6.89
N CYS A 79 -20.23 -5.74 6.40
CA CYS A 79 -20.44 -6.62 5.24
C CYS A 79 -19.65 -6.13 4.02
N THR A 80 -19.66 -4.83 3.73
CA THR A 80 -18.88 -4.24 2.63
C THR A 80 -17.38 -4.42 2.86
N TRP A 81 -16.87 -4.08 4.04
CA TRP A 81 -15.44 -4.15 4.37
C TRP A 81 -14.88 -5.58 4.28
N TYR A 82 -15.64 -6.57 4.76
CA TYR A 82 -15.25 -7.98 4.72
C TYR A 82 -15.46 -8.63 3.35
N LEU A 83 -16.59 -8.37 2.69
CA LEU A 83 -17.08 -9.22 1.60
C LEU A 83 -17.21 -8.52 0.23
N TRP A 84 -17.19 -7.18 0.15
CA TRP A 84 -17.37 -6.51 -1.13
C TRP A 84 -16.09 -6.50 -1.96
N THR A 85 -16.19 -6.86 -3.24
CA THR A 85 -15.04 -6.99 -4.15
C THR A 85 -15.02 -5.96 -5.28
N GLY A 86 -16.04 -5.09 -5.39
CA GLY A 86 -16.18 -4.13 -6.49
C GLY A 86 -16.23 -4.77 -7.89
N GLY A 87 -16.45 -6.08 -8.00
CA GLY A 87 -16.43 -6.83 -9.27
C GLY A 87 -15.04 -7.15 -9.81
N ASN A 88 -13.96 -6.98 -9.02
CA ASN A 88 -12.57 -7.15 -9.48
C ASN A 88 -12.13 -8.58 -9.88
N ALA A 89 -13.01 -9.58 -9.80
CA ALA A 89 -12.67 -10.96 -10.12
C ALA A 89 -12.26 -11.15 -11.60
N THR A 90 -12.76 -10.31 -12.51
CA THR A 90 -12.30 -10.27 -13.91
C THR A 90 -10.89 -9.69 -14.04
N TYR A 91 -10.54 -8.66 -13.26
CA TYR A 91 -9.20 -8.07 -13.25
C TYR A 91 -8.13 -9.10 -12.82
N TYR A 92 -8.36 -9.85 -11.74
CA TYR A 92 -7.39 -10.88 -11.31
C TYR A 92 -7.24 -12.00 -12.35
N ARG A 93 -8.31 -12.33 -13.09
CA ARG A 93 -8.25 -13.26 -14.21
C ARG A 93 -7.41 -12.72 -15.38
N ASP A 94 -7.55 -11.44 -15.68
CA ASP A 94 -6.76 -10.75 -16.71
C ASP A 94 -5.27 -10.62 -16.31
N ILE A 95 -5.00 -10.37 -15.03
CA ILE A 95 -3.64 -10.39 -14.45
C ILE A 95 -3.04 -11.80 -14.50
N ALA A 96 -3.81 -12.85 -14.22
CA ALA A 96 -3.35 -14.23 -14.35
C ALA A 96 -2.90 -14.53 -15.79
N LYS A 97 -3.67 -14.12 -16.80
CA LYS A 97 -3.28 -14.23 -18.22
C LYS A 97 -1.99 -13.45 -18.53
N ARG A 98 -1.97 -12.16 -18.19
CA ARG A 98 -0.83 -11.23 -18.44
C ARG A 98 0.46 -11.65 -17.74
N THR A 99 0.39 -12.44 -16.67
CA THR A 99 1.55 -12.96 -15.93
C THR A 99 1.86 -14.44 -16.22
N HIS A 100 1.20 -15.07 -17.19
CA HIS A 100 1.31 -16.51 -17.49
C HIS A 100 1.04 -17.41 -16.27
N GLY A 101 0.05 -16.99 -15.47
CA GLY A 101 -0.36 -17.58 -14.20
C GLY A 101 0.64 -17.35 -13.05
N GLY A 102 1.56 -16.37 -13.17
CA GLY A 102 2.47 -15.98 -12.09
C GLY A 102 1.75 -15.32 -10.90
N VAL A 103 0.58 -14.71 -11.16
CA VAL A 103 -0.36 -14.19 -10.18
C VAL A 103 -1.74 -14.76 -10.50
N ASP A 104 -2.07 -15.92 -9.94
CA ASP A 104 -3.38 -16.56 -10.13
C ASP A 104 -4.02 -16.89 -8.77
N LEU A 105 -5.02 -16.09 -8.38
CA LEU A 105 -5.69 -16.22 -7.08
C LEU A 105 -6.45 -17.55 -6.92
N LEU A 106 -6.90 -18.20 -8.01
CA LEU A 106 -7.57 -19.50 -7.92
C LEU A 106 -6.56 -20.60 -7.59
N GLN A 107 -5.32 -20.49 -8.07
CA GLN A 107 -4.25 -21.43 -7.69
C GLN A 107 -3.75 -21.21 -6.26
N LEU A 108 -3.84 -20.00 -5.71
CA LEU A 108 -3.42 -19.72 -4.32
C LEU A 108 -4.34 -20.35 -3.28
N ILE A 109 -5.65 -20.39 -3.54
CA ILE A 109 -6.64 -21.01 -2.64
C ILE A 109 -6.79 -22.53 -2.85
N ASN A 110 -6.24 -23.07 -3.95
CA ASN A 110 -6.30 -24.48 -4.30
C ASN A 110 -5.32 -25.28 -3.44
N SER A 111 -5.86 -26.07 -2.51
CA SER A 111 -5.07 -26.84 -1.54
C SER A 111 -4.23 -27.98 -2.16
N LYS A 112 -4.33 -28.22 -3.49
CA LYS A 112 -3.35 -29.01 -4.25
C LYS A 112 -1.99 -28.33 -4.39
N GLN A 113 -1.96 -26.98 -4.38
CA GLN A 113 -0.76 -26.18 -4.55
C GLN A 113 -0.25 -25.67 -3.20
N TYR A 114 -1.16 -25.20 -2.34
CA TYR A 114 -0.84 -24.56 -1.08
C TYR A 114 -1.81 -25.02 0.02
N ASP A 115 -1.32 -25.83 0.94
CA ASP A 115 -2.11 -26.42 2.00
C ASP A 115 -2.76 -25.34 2.90
N HIS A 116 -4.01 -25.57 3.32
CA HIS A 116 -4.79 -24.70 4.19
C HIS A 116 -4.02 -24.25 5.43
N ASP A 117 -3.28 -25.17 6.06
CA ASP A 117 -2.62 -25.01 7.36
C ASP A 117 -1.26 -24.29 7.23
N GLN A 118 -0.94 -23.78 6.03
CA GLN A 118 0.31 -23.08 5.71
C GLN A 118 0.08 -21.66 5.16
N ARG A 119 -1.18 -21.23 5.02
CA ARG A 119 -1.53 -19.98 4.31
C ARG A 119 -1.09 -18.71 5.04
N LEU A 120 -1.15 -18.68 6.37
CA LEU A 120 -0.65 -17.53 7.13
C LEU A 120 0.88 -17.57 7.16
N GLN A 121 1.49 -18.72 7.45
CA GLN A 121 2.96 -18.86 7.41
C GLN A 121 3.53 -18.43 6.05
N ARG A 122 2.91 -18.83 4.94
CA ARG A 122 3.44 -18.60 3.58
C ARG A 122 3.09 -17.23 3.01
N PHE A 123 1.81 -16.87 2.98
CA PHE A 123 1.32 -15.65 2.30
C PHE A 123 0.90 -14.54 3.25
N GLY A 124 0.78 -14.82 4.55
CA GLY A 124 0.04 -13.98 5.49
C GLY A 124 -1.48 -14.01 5.27
N ALA A 125 -1.98 -14.97 4.49
CA ALA A 125 -3.41 -15.11 4.21
C ALA A 125 -4.10 -15.79 5.40
N ILE A 126 -5.05 -15.10 6.02
CA ILE A 126 -5.81 -15.60 7.18
C ILE A 126 -6.91 -16.54 6.69
N ASN A 127 -6.98 -17.74 7.25
CA ASN A 127 -8.06 -18.69 6.96
C ASN A 127 -9.41 -18.16 7.46
N ASP A 128 -10.47 -18.37 6.67
CA ASP A 128 -11.84 -18.03 7.03
C ASP A 128 -12.37 -19.06 8.06
N PRO A 129 -12.67 -18.66 9.32
CA PRO A 129 -13.15 -19.59 10.34
C PRO A 129 -14.58 -20.13 10.07
N GLY A 130 -15.24 -19.65 9.02
CA GLY A 130 -16.48 -20.22 8.48
C GLY A 130 -16.27 -21.38 7.49
N CYS A 131 -15.05 -21.88 7.32
CA CYS A 131 -14.69 -22.90 6.32
C CYS A 131 -13.90 -24.09 6.91
N GLU A 132 -14.14 -25.29 6.38
CA GLU A 132 -13.32 -26.47 6.63
C GLU A 132 -12.34 -26.75 5.48
N LYS A 133 -11.12 -27.16 5.84
CA LYS A 133 -10.10 -27.68 4.92
C LYS A 133 -10.67 -28.73 3.95
N ALA A 134 -10.42 -28.51 2.66
CA ALA A 134 -10.76 -29.42 1.58
C ALA A 134 -10.15 -30.83 1.75
N LYS A 135 -10.99 -31.86 1.62
CA LYS A 135 -10.62 -33.29 1.74
C LYS A 135 -10.74 -34.07 0.43
N GLU A 136 -11.46 -33.51 -0.55
CA GLU A 136 -11.88 -34.12 -1.81
C GLU A 136 -11.88 -33.05 -2.89
N GLU A 137 -11.61 -33.43 -4.14
CA GLU A 137 -11.66 -32.51 -5.27
C GLU A 137 -13.11 -32.17 -5.66
N ASP A 138 -13.34 -30.96 -6.17
CA ASP A 138 -14.58 -30.62 -6.84
C ASP A 138 -14.68 -31.26 -8.24
N GLU A 139 -15.83 -31.13 -8.89
CA GLU A 139 -16.08 -31.70 -10.24
C GLU A 139 -15.20 -31.10 -11.35
N TYR A 140 -14.37 -30.10 -11.03
CA TYR A 140 -13.40 -29.47 -11.93
C TYR A 140 -11.95 -29.80 -11.57
N GLY A 141 -11.70 -30.56 -10.51
CA GLY A 141 -10.38 -31.02 -10.09
C GLY A 141 -9.62 -30.03 -9.19
N PHE A 142 -10.30 -29.08 -8.55
CA PHE A 142 -9.69 -28.23 -7.52
C PHE A 142 -9.96 -28.77 -6.12
N LEU A 143 -9.00 -28.60 -5.21
CA LEU A 143 -9.15 -28.94 -3.80
C LEU A 143 -9.47 -27.65 -3.03
N LEU A 144 -10.74 -27.21 -3.10
CA LEU A 144 -11.23 -25.95 -2.50
C LEU A 144 -12.01 -26.20 -1.20
N ASP A 145 -11.84 -25.29 -0.24
CA ASP A 145 -12.40 -25.45 1.11
C ASP A 145 -13.93 -25.42 1.13
N LYS A 146 -14.51 -26.17 2.07
CA LYS A 146 -15.96 -26.32 2.22
C LYS A 146 -16.46 -25.28 3.23
N CYS A 147 -17.04 -24.20 2.71
CA CYS A 147 -17.43 -23.01 3.47
C CYS A 147 -18.94 -22.93 3.77
N LYS A 148 -19.29 -22.32 4.90
CA LYS A 148 -20.67 -21.92 5.22
C LYS A 148 -21.18 -20.80 4.30
N ASP A 149 -20.31 -19.87 3.93
CA ASP A 149 -20.56 -18.92 2.85
C ASP A 149 -20.16 -19.58 1.51
N PRO A 150 -21.10 -19.85 0.57
CA PRO A 150 -20.79 -20.53 -0.69
C PRO A 150 -19.91 -19.70 -1.63
N LEU A 151 -19.78 -18.39 -1.40
CA LEU A 151 -18.92 -17.47 -2.12
C LEU A 151 -17.57 -17.24 -1.41
N SER A 152 -17.33 -17.80 -0.21
CA SER A 152 -16.00 -17.77 0.40
C SER A 152 -15.05 -18.75 -0.30
N THR A 153 -13.76 -18.54 -0.07
CA THR A 153 -12.64 -19.32 -0.64
C THR A 153 -11.91 -20.18 0.37
N GLY A 154 -12.25 -20.05 1.67
CA GLY A 154 -11.39 -20.51 2.77
C GLY A 154 -10.39 -19.44 3.26
N VAL A 155 -10.33 -18.26 2.62
CA VAL A 155 -9.42 -17.17 2.97
C VAL A 155 -10.20 -15.86 3.19
N ILE A 156 -9.95 -15.19 4.31
CA ILE A 156 -10.57 -13.90 4.66
C ILE A 156 -10.32 -12.86 3.57
N GLY A 157 -11.41 -12.32 3.02
CA GLY A 157 -11.38 -11.27 2.02
C GLY A 157 -11.11 -11.73 0.57
N LEU A 158 -11.01 -13.04 0.31
CA LEU A 158 -11.02 -13.59 -1.05
C LEU A 158 -12.33 -14.34 -1.32
N ARG A 159 -12.96 -14.09 -2.47
CA ARG A 159 -14.31 -14.59 -2.79
C ARG A 159 -14.42 -15.20 -4.18
N LYS A 160 -15.18 -16.28 -4.28
CA LYS A 160 -15.31 -17.16 -5.45
C LYS A 160 -16.62 -16.89 -6.20
N PHE A 161 -16.53 -16.62 -7.49
CA PHE A 161 -17.66 -16.35 -8.38
C PHE A 161 -17.63 -17.31 -9.58
N PRO A 162 -18.77 -17.72 -10.16
CA PRO A 162 -18.77 -18.50 -11.40
C PRO A 162 -18.21 -17.67 -12.57
N ASN A 163 -17.41 -18.30 -13.43
CA ASN A 163 -16.86 -17.64 -14.62
C ASN A 163 -17.84 -17.73 -15.80
N PRO A 164 -18.40 -16.62 -16.31
CA PRO A 164 -19.31 -16.65 -17.46
C PRO A 164 -18.63 -17.02 -18.78
N LYS A 165 -17.29 -17.11 -18.82
CA LYS A 165 -16.52 -17.58 -19.99
C LYS A 165 -16.14 -19.07 -19.90
N PHE A 166 -16.55 -19.78 -18.85
CA PHE A 166 -16.22 -21.19 -18.65
C PHE A 166 -16.95 -22.10 -19.65
N ASP A 167 -16.22 -23.06 -20.21
CA ASP A 167 -16.78 -24.10 -21.07
C ASP A 167 -16.40 -25.49 -20.53
N LYS A 168 -17.37 -26.16 -19.91
CA LYS A 168 -17.22 -27.49 -19.31
C LYS A 168 -16.83 -28.57 -20.31
N ALA A 169 -17.16 -28.42 -21.60
CA ALA A 169 -16.78 -29.36 -22.65
C ALA A 169 -15.33 -29.17 -23.14
N LYS A 170 -14.71 -28.02 -22.83
CA LYS A 170 -13.29 -27.73 -23.10
C LYS A 170 -12.41 -27.82 -21.84
N TRP A 171 -12.98 -28.11 -20.68
CA TRP A 171 -12.26 -28.05 -19.41
C TRP A 171 -11.23 -29.18 -19.25
N ASN A 172 -10.02 -28.81 -18.82
CA ASN A 172 -9.03 -29.76 -18.34
C ASN A 172 -8.08 -29.09 -17.33
N TYR A 173 -8.10 -29.55 -16.08
CA TYR A 173 -7.26 -29.02 -14.99
C TYR A 173 -5.76 -29.06 -15.33
N ASP A 174 -5.26 -30.19 -15.82
CA ASP A 174 -3.84 -30.37 -16.14
C ASP A 174 -3.36 -29.48 -17.29
N GLN A 175 -4.25 -29.01 -18.15
CA GLN A 175 -3.93 -28.01 -19.17
C GLN A 175 -3.93 -26.59 -18.55
N TYR A 176 -4.95 -26.22 -17.77
CA TYR A 176 -5.04 -24.89 -17.13
C TYR A 176 -3.84 -24.59 -16.19
N ILE A 177 -3.31 -25.59 -15.48
CA ILE A 177 -2.08 -25.43 -14.68
C ILE A 177 -0.87 -24.99 -15.52
N LYS A 178 -0.84 -25.38 -16.80
CA LYS A 178 0.26 -25.11 -17.75
C LYS A 178 -0.01 -23.88 -18.62
N ASP A 179 -1.26 -23.62 -18.96
CA ASP A 179 -1.72 -22.52 -19.80
C ASP A 179 -2.78 -21.67 -19.09
N SER A 180 -2.38 -20.47 -18.69
CA SER A 180 -3.25 -19.50 -18.02
C SER A 180 -4.35 -18.94 -18.92
N GLU A 181 -4.32 -19.11 -20.24
CA GLU A 181 -5.38 -18.63 -21.13
C GLU A 181 -6.68 -19.42 -21.00
N ILE A 182 -6.59 -20.69 -20.60
CA ILE A 182 -7.76 -21.57 -20.40
C ILE A 182 -8.63 -21.01 -19.29
N GLU A 183 -9.91 -20.78 -19.60
CA GLU A 183 -10.86 -20.18 -18.67
C GLU A 183 -11.28 -21.19 -17.58
N PRO A 184 -11.01 -20.91 -16.28
CA PRO A 184 -11.41 -21.78 -15.18
C PRO A 184 -12.91 -21.66 -14.87
N PRO A 185 -13.51 -22.61 -14.12
CA PRO A 185 -14.90 -22.54 -13.66
C PRO A 185 -15.18 -21.35 -12.74
N TYR A 186 -14.15 -20.84 -12.05
CA TYR A 186 -14.30 -19.82 -11.02
C TYR A 186 -13.38 -18.61 -11.26
N LEU A 187 -13.88 -17.42 -10.96
CA LEU A 187 -13.11 -16.18 -10.84
C LEU A 187 -12.99 -15.81 -9.36
N ILE A 188 -11.81 -15.37 -8.92
CA ILE A 188 -11.58 -14.96 -7.53
C ILE A 188 -11.45 -13.44 -7.46
N GLY A 189 -12.31 -12.81 -6.64
CA GLY A 189 -12.24 -11.39 -6.31
C GLY A 189 -11.68 -11.15 -4.91
N GLN A 190 -11.23 -9.92 -4.66
CA GLN A 190 -10.58 -9.49 -3.42
C GLN A 190 -11.34 -8.33 -2.78
N SER A 191 -11.48 -8.30 -1.45
CA SER A 191 -12.02 -7.17 -0.68
C SER A 191 -10.92 -6.42 0.09
N CYS A 192 -11.29 -5.38 0.85
CA CYS A 192 -10.37 -4.69 1.77
C CYS A 192 -9.83 -5.62 2.88
N ALA A 193 -10.60 -6.65 3.26
CA ALA A 193 -10.31 -7.45 4.45
C ALA A 193 -9.03 -8.29 4.38
N ILE A 194 -8.59 -8.76 3.20
CA ILE A 194 -7.34 -9.53 3.12
C ILE A 194 -6.15 -8.74 3.68
N CYS A 195 -6.13 -7.42 3.42
CA CYS A 195 -5.09 -6.51 3.87
C CYS A 195 -5.32 -5.96 5.27
N HIS A 196 -6.58 -5.73 5.68
CA HIS A 196 -6.87 -4.98 6.91
C HIS A 196 -7.30 -5.84 8.09
N VAL A 197 -7.90 -7.02 7.86
CA VAL A 197 -8.23 -7.95 8.95
C VAL A 197 -6.94 -8.58 9.45
N ALA A 198 -6.78 -8.63 10.77
CA ALA A 198 -5.61 -9.22 11.41
C ALA A 198 -6.02 -10.07 12.62
N LEU A 199 -5.04 -10.80 13.15
CA LEU A 199 -5.17 -11.50 14.43
C LEU A 199 -5.26 -10.50 15.58
N ASP A 200 -6.23 -10.70 16.46
CA ASP A 200 -6.61 -9.78 17.54
C ASP A 200 -5.55 -9.73 18.66
N PRO A 201 -4.98 -8.57 19.01
CA PRO A 201 -4.11 -8.43 20.16
C PRO A 201 -4.82 -8.56 21.53
N LEU A 202 -6.14 -8.33 21.59
CA LEU A 202 -6.96 -8.51 22.80
C LEU A 202 -7.51 -9.94 22.95
N ASN A 203 -7.57 -10.72 21.86
CA ASN A 203 -7.96 -12.13 21.88
C ASN A 203 -7.07 -12.95 20.92
N PRO A 204 -5.75 -13.04 21.15
CA PRO A 204 -4.83 -13.70 20.24
C PRO A 204 -5.15 -15.20 20.13
N PRO A 205 -5.11 -15.77 18.91
CA PRO A 205 -5.48 -17.16 18.70
C PRO A 205 -4.46 -18.12 19.33
N LYS A 206 -4.94 -19.24 19.87
CA LYS A 206 -4.08 -20.33 20.37
C LYS A 206 -3.34 -21.07 19.26
N ASP A 207 -3.95 -21.11 18.07
CA ASP A 207 -3.37 -21.58 16.83
C ASP A 207 -3.63 -20.51 15.76
N LYS A 208 -2.57 -19.92 15.23
CA LYS A 208 -2.65 -18.80 14.29
C LYS A 208 -3.01 -19.21 12.86
N GLU A 209 -2.82 -20.48 12.49
CA GLU A 209 -3.26 -20.98 11.17
C GLU A 209 -4.76 -21.36 11.20
N HIS A 210 -5.32 -21.62 12.40
CA HIS A 210 -6.73 -21.96 12.63
C HIS A 210 -7.47 -20.99 13.59
N PRO A 211 -7.46 -19.66 13.32
CA PRO A 211 -8.10 -18.68 14.19
C PRO A 211 -9.63 -18.85 14.21
N GLN A 212 -10.28 -18.37 15.27
CA GLN A 212 -11.73 -18.24 15.33
C GLN A 212 -12.17 -16.80 15.01
N TRP A 213 -13.44 -16.58 14.68
CA TRP A 213 -13.97 -15.23 14.35
C TRP A 213 -13.77 -14.20 15.48
N GLU A 214 -13.75 -14.66 16.72
CA GLU A 214 -13.43 -13.85 17.91
C GLU A 214 -11.95 -13.48 18.05
N ASN A 215 -11.05 -14.16 17.33
CA ASN A 215 -9.61 -13.86 17.28
C ASN A 215 -9.25 -12.91 16.12
N LEU A 216 -10.24 -12.31 15.45
CA LEU A 216 -10.04 -11.41 14.30
C LEU A 216 -10.50 -9.99 14.61
N VAL A 217 -9.75 -9.01 14.08
CA VAL A 217 -10.06 -7.58 14.19
C VAL A 217 -10.09 -6.91 12.82
N PRO A 218 -11.04 -5.99 12.55
CA PRO A 218 -11.39 -5.58 11.18
C PRO A 218 -10.35 -4.74 10.46
N ALA A 219 -9.58 -3.91 11.18
CA ALA A 219 -8.69 -2.94 10.57
C ALA A 219 -7.42 -2.63 11.38
N LEU A 220 -6.80 -3.63 12.01
CA LEU A 220 -5.45 -3.46 12.59
C LEU A 220 -4.36 -3.39 11.50
N GLY A 221 -4.63 -3.91 10.30
CA GLY A 221 -3.63 -4.13 9.27
C GLY A 221 -2.97 -5.50 9.42
N ASN A 222 -2.99 -6.30 8.35
CA ASN A 222 -2.48 -7.67 8.36
C ASN A 222 -0.95 -7.68 8.32
N GLN A 223 -0.33 -7.63 9.51
CA GLN A 223 1.12 -7.61 9.73
C GLN A 223 1.87 -8.80 9.10
N TYR A 224 1.17 -9.87 8.71
CA TYR A 224 1.76 -11.11 8.22
C TYR A 224 1.84 -11.21 6.69
N ILE A 225 1.18 -10.31 5.94
CA ILE A 225 1.12 -10.36 4.46
C ILE A 225 2.50 -10.44 3.82
N LYS A 226 2.68 -11.39 2.91
CA LYS A 226 3.89 -11.61 2.12
C LYS A 226 3.55 -11.53 0.63
N GLU A 227 3.39 -10.31 0.11
CA GLU A 227 3.17 -10.07 -1.33
C GLU A 227 4.27 -10.70 -2.20
N SER A 228 5.48 -10.89 -1.66
CA SER A 228 6.57 -11.61 -2.32
C SER A 228 6.18 -13.02 -2.77
N GLU A 229 5.50 -13.79 -1.92
CA GLU A 229 5.01 -15.14 -2.24
C GLU A 229 3.76 -15.10 -3.16
N LEU A 230 3.02 -13.98 -3.23
CA LEU A 230 1.95 -13.78 -4.23
C LEU A 230 2.52 -13.52 -5.63
N PHE A 231 3.53 -12.64 -5.75
CA PHE A 231 4.01 -12.15 -7.04
C PHE A 231 5.24 -12.90 -7.61
N SER A 232 5.92 -13.75 -6.83
CA SER A 232 7.19 -14.39 -7.26
C SER A 232 7.12 -15.89 -7.57
N THR A 233 5.97 -16.57 -7.38
CA THR A 233 5.84 -18.05 -7.46
C THR A 233 6.43 -18.68 -8.74
N LYS A 234 6.18 -18.07 -9.91
CA LYS A 234 6.69 -18.52 -11.21
C LYS A 234 7.93 -17.77 -11.71
N LEU A 235 8.52 -16.89 -10.90
CA LEU A 235 9.76 -16.20 -11.26
C LEU A 235 10.98 -17.11 -11.04
N ARG A 236 11.93 -17.05 -11.97
CA ARG A 236 13.20 -17.79 -11.87
C ARG A 236 14.02 -17.31 -10.66
N ASP A 237 14.73 -18.23 -10.00
CA ASP A 237 15.65 -17.91 -8.89
C ASP A 237 16.75 -16.90 -9.26
N ASP A 238 17.13 -16.83 -10.54
CA ASP A 238 18.09 -15.86 -11.04
C ASP A 238 17.45 -14.55 -11.54
N SER A 239 16.16 -14.32 -11.27
CA SER A 239 15.45 -13.07 -11.60
C SER A 239 15.80 -11.96 -10.62
N PHE A 240 16.20 -10.78 -11.13
CA PHE A 240 16.34 -9.60 -10.27
C PHE A 240 14.97 -9.14 -9.71
N ILE A 241 13.87 -9.30 -10.45
CA ILE A 241 12.53 -8.90 -9.97
C ILE A 241 12.09 -9.75 -8.78
N LYS A 242 12.48 -11.04 -8.72
CA LYS A 242 12.26 -11.85 -7.51
C LYS A 242 13.02 -11.26 -6.31
N GLN A 243 14.24 -10.73 -6.48
CA GLN A 243 14.98 -10.07 -5.39
C GLN A 243 14.37 -8.74 -4.94
N VAL A 244 13.65 -8.02 -5.81
CA VAL A 244 12.87 -6.82 -5.42
C VAL A 244 11.68 -7.24 -4.54
N LEU A 245 10.96 -8.27 -4.96
CA LEU A 245 9.83 -8.82 -4.22
C LEU A 245 10.27 -9.44 -2.88
N ASP A 246 11.28 -10.30 -2.87
CA ASP A 246 11.78 -10.99 -1.68
C ASP A 246 12.39 -10.05 -0.62
N ALA A 247 12.72 -8.80 -1.00
CA ALA A 247 13.16 -7.75 -0.08
C ALA A 247 12.00 -7.02 0.62
N GLN A 248 10.76 -7.19 0.15
CA GLN A 248 9.59 -6.54 0.74
C GLN A 248 9.27 -7.13 2.12
N ARG A 249 9.13 -6.26 3.12
CA ARG A 249 8.86 -6.66 4.51
C ARG A 249 7.44 -7.19 4.68
N PRO A 250 7.21 -8.20 5.55
CA PRO A 250 5.87 -8.64 5.88
C PRO A 250 4.98 -7.51 6.41
N GLY A 251 3.68 -7.59 6.13
CA GLY A 251 2.72 -6.56 6.50
C GLY A 251 2.84 -5.27 5.71
N THR A 252 3.57 -5.29 4.59
CA THR A 252 3.69 -4.15 3.67
C THR A 252 3.13 -4.46 2.29
N SER A 253 2.62 -3.43 1.60
CA SER A 253 2.08 -3.51 0.24
C SER A 253 2.64 -2.43 -0.67
N ASP A 254 3.01 -2.81 -1.90
CA ASP A 254 3.36 -1.87 -2.97
C ASP A 254 2.30 -1.93 -4.09
N THR A 255 1.32 -1.04 -3.99
CA THR A 255 0.31 -0.85 -5.05
C THR A 255 0.77 0.03 -6.21
N SER A 256 1.92 0.72 -6.06
CA SER A 256 2.54 1.47 -7.16
C SER A 256 3.07 0.50 -8.22
N ARG A 257 3.56 -0.68 -7.81
CA ARG A 257 4.07 -1.77 -8.67
C ARG A 257 3.21 -2.04 -9.91
N ILE A 258 1.88 -1.96 -9.80
CA ILE A 258 0.97 -2.13 -10.95
C ILE A 258 1.01 -0.88 -11.84
N ALA A 259 0.61 0.28 -11.33
CA ALA A 259 0.65 1.56 -12.04
C ALA A 259 1.97 2.28 -11.75
N THR A 260 3.08 1.75 -12.29
CA THR A 260 4.42 2.09 -11.81
C THR A 260 4.84 3.53 -12.10
N ASP A 261 5.41 4.19 -11.10
CA ASP A 261 6.17 5.44 -11.19
C ASP A 261 7.70 5.19 -11.25
N HIS A 262 8.12 3.91 -11.20
CA HIS A 262 9.50 3.43 -11.11
C HIS A 262 10.20 3.74 -9.77
N ILE A 263 9.45 3.67 -8.65
CA ILE A 263 9.98 3.73 -7.29
C ILE A 263 9.46 2.52 -6.48
N ASN A 264 10.36 1.67 -5.98
CA ASN A 264 10.04 0.59 -5.04
C ASN A 264 9.73 1.21 -3.66
N ASN A 265 8.47 1.22 -3.24
CA ASN A 265 8.04 1.91 -2.02
C ASN A 265 7.00 1.15 -1.16
N PRO A 266 7.21 -0.14 -0.85
CA PRO A 266 6.25 -0.94 -0.07
C PRO A 266 5.92 -0.32 1.29
N ASN A 267 4.62 -0.30 1.62
CA ASN A 267 4.07 0.42 2.77
C ASN A 267 3.45 -0.50 3.80
N ALA A 268 3.84 -0.33 5.05
CA ALA A 268 3.14 -0.85 6.23
C ALA A 268 1.64 -0.57 6.14
N ILE A 269 0.82 -1.63 6.10
CA ILE A 269 -0.63 -1.51 6.01
C ILE A 269 -1.14 -0.83 7.29
N ASN A 270 -1.81 0.31 7.16
CA ASN A 270 -2.23 1.10 8.32
C ASN A 270 -3.33 0.39 9.11
N ALA A 271 -3.22 0.47 10.43
CA ALA A 271 -4.37 0.35 11.31
C ALA A 271 -5.36 1.52 11.09
N ILE A 272 -6.64 1.29 11.35
CA ILE A 272 -7.71 2.28 11.30
C ILE A 272 -8.44 2.24 12.65
N PHE A 273 -8.24 3.27 13.45
CA PHE A 273 -8.85 3.49 14.76
C PHE A 273 -9.44 4.90 14.83
N ASN A 274 -10.45 5.10 15.69
CA ASN A 274 -11.01 6.41 16.05
C ASN A 274 -11.20 7.36 14.86
N LEU A 275 -11.75 6.85 13.76
CA LEU A 275 -11.92 7.62 12.52
C LEU A 275 -12.86 8.84 12.69
N GLY A 276 -13.69 8.85 13.74
CA GLY A 276 -14.48 10.02 14.15
C GLY A 276 -13.66 11.15 14.80
N ASP A 277 -12.56 10.82 15.49
CA ASP A 277 -11.68 11.79 16.16
C ASP A 277 -10.48 12.21 15.31
N ARG A 278 -10.32 11.60 14.13
CA ARG A 278 -9.21 11.87 13.22
C ARG A 278 -9.26 13.33 12.73
N PRO A 279 -8.16 14.10 12.85
CA PRO A 279 -8.09 15.48 12.38
C PRO A 279 -8.51 15.67 10.91
N THR A 280 -9.10 16.82 10.61
CA THR A 280 -9.46 17.26 9.26
C THR A 280 -8.83 18.61 8.94
N TYR A 281 -8.39 18.79 7.70
CA TYR A 281 -7.71 19.99 7.23
C TYR A 281 -8.42 20.62 6.03
N PRO A 282 -8.41 21.96 5.92
CA PRO A 282 -9.02 22.69 4.81
C PRO A 282 -8.17 22.52 3.54
N GLU A 283 -8.61 21.64 2.66
CA GLU A 283 -7.93 21.30 1.42
C GLU A 283 -8.72 21.85 0.22
N VAL A 284 -8.02 22.45 -0.74
CA VAL A 284 -8.61 22.88 -2.01
C VAL A 284 -8.65 21.67 -2.94
N MET A 285 -9.83 21.38 -3.47
CA MET A 285 -10.11 20.27 -4.38
C MET A 285 -9.78 20.63 -5.84
N ASN A 286 -9.83 19.64 -6.74
CA ASN A 286 -9.55 19.84 -8.16
C ASN A 286 -10.60 20.72 -8.89
N ASP A 287 -11.81 20.82 -8.34
CA ASP A 287 -12.88 21.72 -8.79
C ASP A 287 -12.76 23.16 -8.22
N GLY A 288 -11.77 23.42 -7.36
CA GLY A 288 -11.56 24.70 -6.68
C GLY A 288 -12.39 24.88 -5.40
N SER A 289 -13.25 23.94 -5.02
CA SER A 289 -13.93 23.96 -3.72
C SER A 289 -12.96 23.69 -2.57
N THR A 290 -13.19 24.27 -1.40
CA THR A 290 -12.43 23.94 -0.17
C THR A 290 -13.26 23.01 0.70
N LYS A 291 -12.66 21.92 1.20
CA LYS A 291 -13.31 20.93 2.06
C LYS A 291 -12.42 20.58 3.25
N ASN A 292 -13.00 20.41 4.43
CA ASN A 292 -12.30 19.85 5.59
C ASN A 292 -12.26 18.32 5.46
N VAL A 293 -11.07 17.74 5.32
CA VAL A 293 -10.87 16.31 5.03
C VAL A 293 -9.65 15.75 5.77
N ASN A 294 -9.63 14.45 6.05
CA ASN A 294 -8.47 13.79 6.68
C ASN A 294 -7.34 13.53 5.67
N HIS A 295 -6.09 13.42 6.13
CA HIS A 295 -4.92 13.15 5.27
C HIS A 295 -4.68 11.65 5.11
N ILE A 296 -5.48 10.96 4.28
CA ILE A 296 -5.61 9.49 4.33
C ILE A 296 -4.30 8.71 4.17
N LEU A 297 -3.58 8.87 3.04
CA LEU A 297 -2.34 8.13 2.73
C LEU A 297 -1.12 8.59 3.58
N LYS A 298 0.00 7.86 3.53
CA LYS A 298 1.24 8.11 4.32
C LYS A 298 1.88 9.49 4.06
N ASP A 299 1.62 10.07 2.89
CA ASP A 299 2.02 11.39 2.38
C ASP A 299 0.91 12.45 2.51
N GLY A 300 -0.31 12.04 2.87
CA GLY A 300 -1.50 12.89 2.79
C GLY A 300 -1.94 13.20 1.35
N ALA A 301 -1.68 12.33 0.36
CA ALA A 301 -2.08 12.58 -1.03
C ALA A 301 -3.60 12.50 -1.26
N ASP A 302 -4.25 11.41 -0.80
CA ASP A 302 -5.70 11.16 -0.88
C ASP A 302 -6.52 12.03 0.09
N SER A 303 -6.23 13.32 0.14
CA SER A 303 -6.93 14.30 0.97
C SER A 303 -8.17 14.82 0.24
N THR A 304 -9.11 13.91 -0.01
CA THR A 304 -10.38 14.17 -0.74
C THR A 304 -11.62 13.65 -0.01
N GLY A 305 -11.43 13.15 1.23
CA GLY A 305 -12.47 12.54 2.07
C GLY A 305 -12.41 11.01 2.05
N VAL A 306 -12.81 10.37 3.15
CA VAL A 306 -12.65 8.91 3.35
C VAL A 306 -13.29 8.11 2.22
N ALA A 307 -14.55 8.38 1.87
CA ALA A 307 -15.25 7.67 0.80
C ALA A 307 -14.52 7.67 -0.57
N ILE A 308 -13.92 8.79 -0.98
CA ILE A 308 -13.19 8.90 -2.25
C ILE A 308 -11.84 8.17 -2.17
N ALA A 309 -11.12 8.30 -1.06
CA ALA A 309 -9.88 7.57 -0.81
C ALA A 309 -10.10 6.04 -0.76
N SER A 310 -11.22 5.60 -0.17
CA SER A 310 -11.64 4.18 -0.16
C SER A 310 -11.98 3.68 -1.56
N LEU A 311 -12.67 4.47 -2.40
CA LEU A 311 -12.89 4.12 -3.82
C LEU A 311 -11.57 3.93 -4.58
N ARG A 312 -10.54 4.74 -4.31
CA ARG A 312 -9.19 4.54 -4.88
C ARG A 312 -8.57 3.21 -4.46
N VAL A 313 -8.81 2.75 -3.22
CA VAL A 313 -8.37 1.42 -2.76
C VAL A 313 -9.07 0.32 -3.56
N TYR A 314 -10.38 0.45 -3.84
CA TYR A 314 -11.09 -0.51 -4.68
C TYR A 314 -10.52 -0.57 -6.11
N VAL A 315 -10.14 0.57 -6.71
CA VAL A 315 -9.46 0.57 -8.03
C VAL A 315 -8.08 -0.09 -7.94
N ASN A 316 -7.28 0.18 -6.90
CA ASN A 316 -5.98 -0.47 -6.69
C ASN A 316 -6.09 -2.02 -6.66
N ILE A 317 -7.17 -2.56 -6.11
CA ILE A 317 -7.45 -4.01 -6.09
C ILE A 317 -8.28 -4.48 -7.29
N GLY A 318 -8.40 -3.69 -8.37
CA GLY A 318 -8.93 -4.13 -9.66
C GLY A 318 -10.39 -3.77 -9.97
N MET A 319 -11.08 -2.98 -9.15
CA MET A 319 -12.38 -2.42 -9.54
C MET A 319 -12.21 -1.59 -10.82
N CYS A 320 -13.06 -1.80 -11.82
CA CYS A 320 -12.96 -1.18 -13.15
C CYS A 320 -11.62 -1.50 -13.86
N GLY A 321 -11.03 -2.68 -13.63
CA GLY A 321 -9.71 -3.08 -14.12
C GLY A 321 -9.46 -2.79 -15.60
N ASP A 322 -10.39 -3.16 -16.49
CA ASP A 322 -10.29 -2.93 -17.95
C ASP A 322 -10.06 -1.44 -18.30
N TYR A 323 -10.74 -0.54 -17.58
CA TYR A 323 -10.55 0.90 -17.74
C TYR A 323 -9.22 1.35 -17.13
N TRP A 324 -8.94 0.94 -15.88
CA TRP A 324 -7.70 1.30 -15.18
C TRP A 324 -6.44 0.89 -15.96
N LEU A 325 -6.39 -0.36 -16.44
CA LEU A 325 -5.30 -0.93 -17.23
C LEU A 325 -5.20 -0.36 -18.66
N SER A 326 -6.15 0.48 -19.10
CA SER A 326 -6.03 1.24 -20.36
C SER A 326 -5.23 2.54 -20.18
N LEU A 327 -5.11 3.04 -18.95
CA LEU A 327 -4.57 4.38 -18.65
C LEU A 327 -3.05 4.42 -18.54
N HIS A 328 -2.42 3.27 -18.28
CA HIS A 328 -0.98 3.10 -18.08
C HIS A 328 -0.53 1.74 -18.63
N GLU A 329 0.78 1.53 -18.73
CA GLU A 329 1.30 0.18 -18.97
C GLU A 329 1.64 -0.50 -17.64
N ALA A 330 0.80 -1.46 -17.25
CA ALA A 330 0.97 -2.16 -15.99
C ALA A 330 2.32 -2.88 -15.86
N MET A 331 2.90 -2.86 -14.66
CA MET A 331 4.20 -3.42 -14.27
C MET A 331 5.44 -2.80 -14.95
N LEU A 332 5.33 -2.37 -16.21
CA LEU A 332 6.49 -1.95 -17.03
C LEU A 332 6.62 -0.45 -17.23
N GLY A 333 5.50 0.29 -17.19
CA GLY A 333 5.47 1.75 -17.27
C GLY A 333 6.27 2.36 -18.43
N ARG A 334 6.32 1.71 -19.61
CA ARG A 334 7.11 2.23 -20.75
C ARG A 334 6.40 3.39 -21.43
N THR A 335 5.07 3.49 -21.31
CA THR A 335 4.27 4.67 -21.66
C THR A 335 3.96 5.51 -20.42
N PRO A 336 3.86 6.85 -20.54
CA PRO A 336 3.32 7.69 -19.46
C PRO A 336 1.94 7.23 -19.00
N GLN A 337 1.64 7.46 -17.72
CA GLN A 337 0.31 7.28 -17.17
C GLN A 337 -0.67 8.34 -17.71
N ARG A 338 -1.97 8.10 -17.52
CA ARG A 338 -3.05 9.06 -17.71
C ARG A 338 -3.93 9.06 -16.44
N PRO A 339 -4.53 10.18 -16.03
CA PRO A 339 -5.44 10.19 -14.89
C PRO A 339 -6.62 9.24 -15.06
N PHE A 340 -7.01 8.59 -13.97
CA PHE A 340 -8.28 7.90 -13.84
C PHE A 340 -9.39 8.94 -13.66
N ASP A 341 -10.36 8.95 -14.57
CA ASP A 341 -11.46 9.91 -14.59
C ASP A 341 -12.70 9.33 -13.90
N ILE A 342 -13.12 9.99 -12.81
CA ILE A 342 -14.19 9.54 -11.92
C ILE A 342 -15.55 9.56 -12.64
N GLU A 343 -15.83 10.54 -13.50
CA GLU A 343 -17.09 10.58 -14.25
C GLU A 343 -17.15 9.50 -15.33
N THR A 344 -16.03 9.23 -16.01
CA THR A 344 -15.89 8.11 -16.95
C THR A 344 -16.10 6.77 -16.24
N ALA A 345 -15.57 6.60 -15.03
CA ALA A 345 -15.81 5.41 -14.21
C ALA A 345 -17.27 5.31 -13.78
N ARG A 346 -17.86 6.36 -13.21
CA ARG A 346 -19.27 6.39 -12.77
C ARG A 346 -20.24 6.12 -13.93
N LYS A 347 -19.93 6.61 -15.13
CA LYS A 347 -20.73 6.35 -16.35
C LYS A 347 -20.56 4.92 -16.86
N ASN A 348 -19.32 4.45 -17.03
CA ASN A 348 -19.03 3.25 -17.83
C ASN A 348 -18.79 1.97 -17.00
N CYS A 349 -18.48 2.10 -15.70
CA CYS A 349 -18.18 0.97 -14.82
C CYS A 349 -19.32 0.75 -13.80
N GLU A 350 -19.96 -0.41 -13.84
CA GLU A 350 -20.99 -0.76 -12.86
C GLU A 350 -20.41 -0.98 -11.45
N GLY A 351 -19.26 -1.65 -11.36
CA GLY A 351 -18.54 -1.85 -10.10
C GLY A 351 -18.23 -0.55 -9.37
N TRP A 352 -17.95 0.54 -10.10
CA TRP A 352 -17.83 1.88 -9.50
C TRP A 352 -19.11 2.29 -8.78
N ARG A 353 -20.24 2.35 -9.51
CA ARG A 353 -21.53 2.81 -8.95
C ARG A 353 -21.99 1.98 -7.76
N GLN A 354 -21.86 0.65 -7.86
CA GLN A 354 -22.25 -0.27 -6.79
C GLN A 354 -21.37 -0.14 -5.54
N THR A 355 -20.09 0.20 -5.70
CA THR A 355 -19.15 0.45 -4.60
C THR A 355 -19.35 1.85 -4.01
N GLU A 356 -19.50 2.87 -4.85
CA GLU A 356 -19.74 4.26 -4.45
C GLU A 356 -20.97 4.38 -3.53
N ALA A 357 -22.06 3.67 -3.86
CA ALA A 357 -23.25 3.57 -3.03
C ALA A 357 -23.05 2.90 -1.66
N ARG A 358 -21.93 2.21 -1.41
CA ARG A 358 -21.61 1.51 -0.15
C ARG A 358 -20.61 2.24 0.74
N MET A 359 -19.95 3.30 0.25
CA MET A 359 -18.86 3.94 0.99
C MET A 359 -19.31 4.66 2.26
N ALA A 360 -20.53 5.21 2.30
CA ALA A 360 -21.07 5.85 3.50
C ALA A 360 -21.29 4.85 4.66
N ASP A 361 -21.87 3.68 4.36
CA ASP A 361 -22.04 2.59 5.32
C ASP A 361 -20.67 2.04 5.76
N ALA A 362 -19.74 1.84 4.82
CA ALA A 362 -18.38 1.38 5.13
C ALA A 362 -17.60 2.39 6.01
N GLU A 363 -17.73 3.68 5.76
CA GLU A 363 -17.16 4.75 6.60
C GLU A 363 -17.79 4.77 8.00
N ALA A 364 -19.10 4.54 8.12
CA ALA A 364 -19.77 4.40 9.41
C ALA A 364 -19.19 3.22 10.22
N PHE A 365 -19.04 2.04 9.59
CA PHE A 365 -18.40 0.90 10.25
C PHE A 365 -16.95 1.18 10.68
N LEU A 366 -16.14 1.83 9.82
CA LEU A 366 -14.76 2.19 10.17
C LEU A 366 -14.66 3.21 11.32
N LYS A 367 -15.74 3.93 11.65
CA LYS A 367 -15.82 4.84 12.80
C LYS A 367 -16.11 4.13 14.13
N THR A 368 -16.61 2.89 14.13
CA THR A 368 -16.81 2.14 15.39
C THR A 368 -15.51 1.55 15.94
N ILE A 369 -14.44 1.46 15.15
CA ILE A 369 -13.22 0.73 15.51
C ILE A 369 -12.41 1.49 16.58
N GLN A 370 -12.55 1.02 17.83
CA GLN A 370 -11.92 1.57 19.04
C GLN A 370 -10.45 1.16 19.22
N PRO A 371 -9.69 1.83 20.11
CA PRO A 371 -8.35 1.42 20.52
C PRO A 371 -8.34 0.04 21.16
N MET A 372 -7.23 -0.67 21.01
CA MET A 372 -6.93 -1.93 21.66
C MET A 372 -5.76 -1.75 22.63
N HIS A 373 -6.03 -1.25 23.84
CA HIS A 373 -4.99 -0.94 24.82
C HIS A 373 -4.39 -2.20 25.44
N LEU A 374 -3.09 -2.14 25.78
CA LEU A 374 -2.36 -3.27 26.39
C LEU A 374 -3.00 -3.76 27.70
N LYS A 375 -3.54 -2.86 28.53
CA LYS A 375 -4.21 -3.20 29.81
C LYS A 375 -5.36 -4.20 29.63
N ASP A 376 -6.05 -4.15 28.49
CA ASP A 376 -7.25 -4.94 28.19
C ASP A 376 -6.89 -6.29 27.51
N ALA A 377 -5.62 -6.50 27.18
CA ALA A 377 -5.11 -7.72 26.56
C ALA A 377 -4.83 -8.82 27.62
N PRO A 378 -4.95 -10.12 27.29
CA PRO A 378 -4.80 -11.21 28.25
C PRO A 378 -3.38 -11.28 28.82
N GLY A 379 -3.25 -10.92 30.11
CA GLY A 379 -1.95 -10.81 30.80
C GLY A 379 -1.19 -9.52 30.51
N GLY A 380 -1.77 -8.56 29.77
CA GLY A 380 -1.14 -7.31 29.36
C GLY A 380 -0.71 -6.41 30.52
N GLU A 381 -1.45 -6.42 31.64
CA GLU A 381 -1.06 -5.74 32.89
C GLU A 381 0.33 -6.13 33.40
N ALA A 382 0.83 -7.34 33.10
CA ALA A 382 2.15 -7.79 33.53
C ALA A 382 3.30 -7.08 32.78
N PHE A 383 3.00 -6.41 31.67
CA PHE A 383 3.94 -5.65 30.86
C PHE A 383 3.87 -4.13 31.09
N LEU A 384 2.92 -3.66 31.91
CA LEU A 384 2.77 -2.25 32.29
C LEU A 384 3.46 -1.98 33.63
N THR A 385 4.28 -0.92 33.70
CA THR A 385 4.85 -0.48 34.98
C THR A 385 3.75 -0.04 35.97
N LYS A 386 4.01 -0.28 37.27
CA LYS A 386 3.18 0.18 38.39
C LYS A 386 3.85 1.31 39.19
N ASP A 387 4.98 1.83 38.70
CA ASP A 387 5.64 3.00 39.28
C ASP A 387 5.03 4.28 38.68
N GLU A 388 4.21 4.96 39.49
CA GLU A 388 3.54 6.21 39.13
C GLU A 388 4.53 7.31 38.71
N LYS A 389 5.76 7.34 39.26
CA LYS A 389 6.77 8.35 38.92
C LYS A 389 7.39 8.08 37.55
N VAL A 390 7.52 6.81 37.16
CA VAL A 390 7.95 6.44 35.80
C VAL A 390 6.88 6.83 34.79
N LEU A 391 5.60 6.63 35.11
CA LEU A 391 4.49 7.07 34.26
C LEU A 391 4.37 8.60 34.17
N GLU A 392 4.47 9.31 35.30
CA GLU A 392 4.48 10.78 35.34
C GLU A 392 5.66 11.36 34.55
N ARG A 393 6.87 10.78 34.70
CA ARG A 393 8.03 11.19 33.92
C ARG A 393 7.85 10.89 32.43
N GLY A 394 7.30 9.73 32.07
CA GLY A 394 7.00 9.36 30.69
C GLY A 394 5.98 10.29 30.03
N LYS A 395 4.95 10.72 30.78
CA LYS A 395 4.00 11.75 30.37
C LYS A 395 4.68 13.08 30.05
N ILE A 396 5.53 13.59 30.96
CA ILE A 396 6.27 14.84 30.75
C ILE A 396 7.21 14.74 29.54
N VAL A 397 7.97 13.65 29.41
CA VAL A 397 8.87 13.43 28.28
C VAL A 397 8.10 13.33 26.94
N PHE A 398 6.92 12.71 26.94
CA PHE A 398 6.05 12.66 25.76
C PHE A 398 5.47 14.04 25.40
N ALA A 399 5.04 14.84 26.39
CA ALA A 399 4.59 16.21 26.16
C ALA A 399 5.68 17.06 25.49
N ASP A 400 6.89 17.02 26.04
CA ASP A 400 8.04 17.81 25.59
C ASP A 400 8.57 17.39 24.21
N THR A 401 8.52 16.09 23.89
CA THR A 401 9.25 15.51 22.75
C THR A 401 8.34 15.05 21.61
N CYS A 402 7.09 14.67 21.90
CA CYS A 402 6.26 13.88 20.98
C CYS A 402 4.87 14.47 20.72
N ALA A 403 4.18 15.02 21.72
CA ALA A 403 2.80 15.46 21.62
C ALA A 403 2.56 16.57 20.58
N SER A 404 3.59 17.36 20.29
CA SER A 404 3.58 18.40 19.24
C SER A 404 3.25 17.85 17.85
N CYS A 405 3.52 16.57 17.58
CA CYS A 405 3.08 15.84 16.39
C CYS A 405 2.05 14.74 16.75
N HIS A 406 2.36 13.88 17.72
CA HIS A 406 1.58 12.70 18.10
C HIS A 406 0.39 12.98 19.05
N SER A 407 -0.36 14.05 18.76
CA SER A 407 -1.61 14.38 19.47
C SER A 407 -2.54 15.18 18.55
N SER A 408 -3.81 14.78 18.45
CA SER A 408 -4.85 15.62 17.82
C SER A 408 -5.31 16.75 18.75
N LYS A 409 -5.14 16.56 20.06
CA LYS A 409 -5.30 17.63 21.05
C LYS A 409 -4.12 18.61 20.92
N LYS A 410 -4.44 19.84 20.49
CA LYS A 410 -3.51 20.95 20.28
C LYS A 410 -3.89 22.14 21.17
N PRO A 411 -2.92 22.98 21.58
CA PRO A 411 -3.21 24.24 22.25
C PRO A 411 -4.08 25.16 21.36
N PRO A 412 -4.99 25.96 21.93
CA PRO A 412 -5.65 27.07 21.25
C PRO A 412 -4.64 27.99 20.53
N ALA A 413 -5.04 28.62 19.43
CA ALA A 413 -4.13 29.39 18.58
C ALA A 413 -3.41 30.53 19.31
N GLU A 414 -4.06 31.10 20.32
CA GLU A 414 -3.56 32.17 21.18
C GLU A 414 -2.45 31.68 22.12
N ILE A 415 -2.56 30.43 22.59
CA ILE A 415 -1.56 29.74 23.43
C ILE A 415 -0.42 29.18 22.56
N ALA A 416 -0.76 28.67 21.36
CA ALA A 416 0.19 28.15 20.39
C ALA A 416 1.18 29.20 19.84
N ALA A 417 0.85 30.49 19.96
CA ALA A 417 1.68 31.60 19.52
C ALA A 417 2.92 31.84 20.41
N ASP A 418 2.93 31.34 21.64
CA ASP A 418 4.05 31.41 22.59
C ASP A 418 4.57 29.98 22.86
N PRO A 419 5.81 29.63 22.45
CA PRO A 419 6.35 28.29 22.65
C PRO A 419 6.38 27.81 24.11
N ASP A 420 6.60 28.70 25.08
CA ASP A 420 6.65 28.33 26.51
C ASP A 420 5.25 28.09 27.09
N GLN A 421 4.22 28.76 26.56
CA GLN A 421 2.82 28.50 26.91
C GLN A 421 2.31 27.24 26.20
N ALA A 422 2.64 27.05 24.93
CA ALA A 422 2.33 25.84 24.17
C ALA A 422 2.93 24.58 24.82
N LYS A 423 4.18 24.65 25.29
CA LYS A 423 4.83 23.54 26.02
C LYS A 423 4.06 23.17 27.29
N LYS A 424 3.79 24.16 28.17
CA LYS A 424 3.03 23.94 29.41
C LYS A 424 1.63 23.37 29.14
N TRP A 425 0.97 23.83 28.09
CA TRP A 425 -0.33 23.28 27.70
C TRP A 425 -0.23 21.80 27.31
N TYR A 426 0.82 21.38 26.59
CA TYR A 426 1.04 19.95 26.33
C TYR A 426 1.36 19.17 27.61
N GLU A 427 2.17 19.71 28.52
CA GLU A 427 2.44 19.09 29.83
C GLU A 427 1.12 18.85 30.60
N GLU A 428 0.30 19.89 30.77
CA GLU A 428 -1.02 19.83 31.41
C GLU A 428 -1.96 18.83 30.70
N SER A 429 -2.01 18.85 29.37
CA SER A 429 -2.86 17.99 28.55
C SER A 429 -2.49 16.50 28.69
N VAL A 430 -1.20 16.16 28.68
CA VAL A 430 -0.70 14.78 28.79
C VAL A 430 -0.70 14.27 30.23
N LEU A 431 -0.55 15.18 31.22
CA LEU A 431 -0.68 14.83 32.64
C LEU A 431 -2.14 14.49 33.01
N SER A 432 -3.13 15.12 32.38
CA SER A 432 -4.56 14.86 32.60
C SER A 432 -4.95 13.38 32.49
N SER A 433 -5.95 12.97 33.28
CA SER A 433 -6.56 11.63 33.20
C SER A 433 -7.30 11.40 31.89
N ASN A 434 -7.89 12.45 31.30
CA ASN A 434 -8.63 12.39 30.04
C ASN A 434 -7.75 12.57 28.79
N PHE A 435 -6.42 12.40 28.88
CA PHE A 435 -5.52 12.68 27.75
C PHE A 435 -5.86 11.86 26.49
N LEU A 436 -6.26 10.60 26.64
CA LEU A 436 -6.55 9.69 25.53
C LEU A 436 -7.96 9.88 24.94
N ASP A 437 -8.93 10.36 25.74
CA ASP A 437 -10.33 10.54 25.36
C ASP A 437 -10.45 11.46 24.12
N HIS A 438 -10.97 10.96 22.99
CA HIS A 438 -11.00 11.71 21.72
C HIS A 438 -9.63 12.22 21.23
N ASN A 439 -8.53 11.50 21.54
CA ASN A 439 -7.21 11.79 20.99
C ASN A 439 -6.82 10.75 19.93
N PHE A 440 -6.57 11.20 18.70
CA PHE A 440 -6.12 10.35 17.59
C PHE A 440 -4.64 9.95 17.71
N LEU A 441 -3.91 10.48 18.71
CA LEU A 441 -2.46 10.27 18.94
C LEU A 441 -1.59 10.55 17.70
N SER A 442 -2.08 11.48 16.88
CA SER A 442 -1.48 12.05 15.69
C SER A 442 -2.30 13.27 15.34
N ASP A 443 -1.63 14.30 14.82
CA ASP A 443 -2.29 15.41 14.17
C ASP A 443 -2.60 15.18 12.70
N ASP A 444 -2.10 14.10 12.09
CA ASP A 444 -2.25 13.82 10.66
C ASP A 444 -1.61 14.91 9.76
N GLN A 445 -0.83 15.84 10.31
CA GLN A 445 -0.20 16.96 9.58
C GLN A 445 0.90 16.48 8.64
N ARG A 446 1.09 17.17 7.51
CA ARG A 446 2.16 16.87 6.53
C ARG A 446 3.46 17.58 6.93
N TYR A 447 4.46 16.80 7.30
CA TYR A 447 5.82 17.26 7.62
C TYR A 447 6.81 16.93 6.48
N PRO A 448 7.79 17.80 6.21
CA PRO A 448 8.77 17.58 5.15
C PRO A 448 9.76 16.45 5.52
N ALA A 449 10.17 15.65 4.54
CA ALA A 449 11.14 14.57 4.72
C ALA A 449 12.53 15.07 5.16
N THR A 450 12.86 16.34 4.91
CA THR A 450 14.06 17.02 5.44
C THR A 450 14.01 17.25 6.96
N LEU A 451 12.83 17.24 7.59
CA LEU A 451 12.65 17.24 9.05
C LEU A 451 12.55 15.81 9.60
N ILE A 452 11.76 14.94 8.95
CA ILE A 452 11.47 13.59 9.46
C ILE A 452 12.65 12.60 9.25
N GLY A 453 13.41 12.76 8.16
CA GLY A 453 14.66 12.03 7.90
C GLY A 453 14.56 10.53 7.67
N THR A 454 13.35 9.95 7.61
CA THR A 454 13.12 8.53 7.30
C THR A 454 13.34 8.24 5.82
N ASN A 455 13.39 6.96 5.43
CA ASN A 455 13.64 6.59 4.03
C ASN A 455 12.68 7.35 3.09
N ILE A 456 13.20 8.08 2.10
CA ILE A 456 12.36 9.02 1.34
C ILE A 456 11.46 8.35 0.30
N SER A 457 11.69 7.07 -0.05
CA SER A 457 11.12 6.42 -1.24
C SER A 457 9.60 6.44 -1.31
N ARG A 458 8.89 6.37 -0.19
CA ARG A 458 7.42 6.51 -0.22
C ARG A 458 6.98 7.93 -0.53
N SER A 459 7.56 8.94 0.12
CA SER A 459 7.17 10.34 -0.10
C SER A 459 7.46 10.88 -1.52
N LEU A 460 8.24 10.17 -2.33
CA LEU A 460 8.50 10.52 -3.74
C LEU A 460 7.55 9.86 -4.75
N GLY A 461 6.61 9.02 -4.31
CA GLY A 461 5.68 8.32 -5.20
C GLY A 461 4.81 9.29 -6.02
N THR A 462 4.91 9.23 -7.36
CA THR A 462 4.34 10.29 -8.23
C THR A 462 2.89 10.06 -8.63
N ASN A 463 2.35 8.86 -8.34
CA ASN A 463 1.03 8.42 -8.81
C ASN A 463 -0.15 9.36 -8.47
N ALA A 464 -0.06 10.12 -7.38
CA ALA A 464 -1.09 11.08 -6.95
C ALA A 464 -0.77 12.54 -7.31
N THR A 465 0.29 12.78 -8.08
CA THR A 465 0.63 14.12 -8.61
C THR A 465 -0.12 14.42 -9.91
N LYS A 466 0.00 15.66 -10.40
CA LYS A 466 -0.68 16.12 -11.61
C LYS A 466 -0.36 15.25 -12.83
N GLY A 467 -1.38 14.90 -13.62
CA GLY A 467 -1.27 14.08 -14.83
C GLY A 467 -1.02 12.57 -14.59
N HIS A 468 -0.84 12.13 -13.35
CA HIS A 468 -0.65 10.72 -13.00
C HIS A 468 -1.97 10.03 -12.65
N ILE A 469 -1.92 8.71 -12.45
CA ILE A 469 -3.10 7.84 -12.39
C ILE A 469 -4.15 8.26 -11.34
N TRP A 470 -3.73 8.84 -10.20
CA TRP A 470 -4.60 9.25 -9.09
C TRP A 470 -4.80 10.77 -8.97
N ASP A 471 -4.53 11.55 -10.03
CA ASP A 471 -4.68 13.02 -10.02
C ASP A 471 -6.08 13.47 -9.54
N GLN A 472 -7.16 12.78 -9.94
CA GLN A 472 -8.51 13.14 -9.48
C GLN A 472 -8.80 12.77 -8.01
N PHE A 473 -8.01 11.89 -7.40
CA PHE A 473 -8.18 11.41 -6.01
C PHE A 473 -7.34 12.22 -5.01
N SER A 474 -6.39 13.02 -5.47
CA SER A 474 -5.63 13.96 -4.64
C SER A 474 -6.17 15.38 -4.70
N SER A 475 -5.99 16.14 -3.63
CA SER A 475 -6.35 17.56 -3.58
C SER A 475 -5.43 18.41 -4.46
N LYS A 476 -5.90 19.61 -4.81
CA LYS A 476 -5.08 20.66 -5.39
C LYS A 476 -4.02 21.14 -4.38
N THR A 477 -4.40 21.31 -3.10
CA THR A 477 -3.47 21.70 -2.03
C THR A 477 -2.27 20.77 -1.92
N TYR A 478 -2.47 19.44 -1.98
CA TYR A 478 -1.38 18.47 -2.00
C TYR A 478 -0.46 18.69 -3.21
N LYS A 479 -1.03 18.79 -4.42
CA LYS A 479 -0.27 18.97 -5.66
C LYS A 479 0.40 20.34 -5.82
N GLU A 480 0.14 21.28 -4.91
CA GLU A 480 0.77 22.61 -4.87
C GLU A 480 1.71 22.77 -3.65
N LEU A 481 2.01 21.69 -2.91
CA LEU A 481 3.05 21.73 -1.88
C LEU A 481 4.44 22.03 -2.50
N PRO A 482 5.21 22.96 -1.91
CA PRO A 482 6.53 23.36 -2.42
C PRO A 482 7.57 22.26 -2.23
N SER A 483 8.77 22.44 -2.80
CA SER A 483 9.91 21.57 -2.51
C SER A 483 10.29 21.62 -1.02
N PRO A 484 10.43 20.47 -0.33
CA PRO A 484 11.03 20.36 1.01
C PRO A 484 12.52 20.73 1.11
N GLY A 485 13.19 21.04 0.00
CA GLY A 485 14.62 21.33 -0.07
C GLY A 485 15.46 20.14 -0.55
N GLU A 486 16.69 20.02 0.00
CA GLU A 486 17.65 18.97 -0.36
C GLU A 486 17.96 18.07 0.85
N LEU A 487 18.12 16.76 0.60
CA LEU A 487 18.64 15.81 1.58
C LEU A 487 20.09 15.41 1.27
N THR A 488 20.87 15.23 2.33
CA THR A 488 22.15 14.51 2.28
C THR A 488 21.90 13.03 2.61
N LEU A 489 22.12 12.14 1.65
CA LEU A 489 21.86 10.70 1.75
C LEU A 489 23.16 9.89 1.84
N TYR A 490 23.11 8.74 2.51
CA TYR A 490 24.24 7.81 2.60
C TYR A 490 24.55 7.17 1.24
N ASN A 491 25.83 7.09 0.89
CA ASN A 491 26.30 6.54 -0.39
C ASN A 491 27.03 5.19 -0.19
N PRO A 492 26.36 4.03 -0.41
CA PRO A 492 26.95 2.70 -0.23
C PRO A 492 28.02 2.33 -1.27
N PHE A 493 28.43 3.27 -2.14
CA PHE A 493 29.51 3.10 -3.12
C PHE A 493 30.70 4.05 -2.87
N ASN A 494 30.55 5.09 -2.06
CA ASN A 494 31.62 5.98 -1.62
C ASN A 494 31.17 6.81 -0.40
N GLU A 495 31.45 6.32 0.81
CA GLU A 495 31.02 6.93 2.07
C GLU A 495 31.52 8.37 2.26
N ALA A 496 32.71 8.70 1.71
CA ALA A 496 33.30 10.04 1.74
C ALA A 496 32.68 11.02 0.73
N LYS A 497 31.69 10.59 -0.06
CA LYS A 497 30.98 11.40 -1.07
C LYS A 497 29.47 11.10 -0.96
N PRO A 498 28.75 11.64 0.05
CA PRO A 498 27.30 11.43 0.19
C PRO A 498 26.52 11.93 -1.03
N ILE A 499 25.28 11.46 -1.16
CA ILE A 499 24.40 11.81 -2.28
C ILE A 499 23.53 12.99 -1.84
N ASN A 500 23.80 14.17 -2.37
CA ASN A 500 22.89 15.31 -2.29
C ASN A 500 21.72 15.08 -3.25
N PHE A 501 20.49 15.10 -2.72
CA PHE A 501 19.27 14.81 -3.46
C PHE A 501 18.25 15.95 -3.29
N PRO A 502 18.06 16.83 -4.30
CA PRO A 502 17.02 17.84 -4.28
C PRO A 502 15.65 17.19 -4.46
N ILE A 503 14.72 17.49 -3.56
CA ILE A 503 13.37 16.93 -3.57
C ILE A 503 12.49 17.81 -4.48
N PRO A 504 11.74 17.24 -5.44
CA PRO A 504 10.85 18.02 -6.29
C PRO A 504 9.70 18.68 -5.50
N GLU A 505 9.18 19.78 -6.03
CA GLU A 505 7.88 20.34 -5.64
C GLU A 505 6.71 19.52 -6.23
N GLY A 506 5.47 19.88 -5.87
CA GLY A 506 4.26 19.30 -6.47
C GLY A 506 3.63 18.17 -5.66
N GLY A 507 3.79 18.20 -4.33
CA GLY A 507 3.28 17.19 -3.39
C GLY A 507 4.33 16.22 -2.85
N LEU A 508 5.49 16.12 -3.49
CA LEU A 508 6.51 15.13 -3.14
C LEU A 508 7.34 15.51 -1.91
N GLY A 509 7.85 14.48 -1.22
CA GLY A 509 8.75 14.61 -0.09
C GLY A 509 8.09 14.97 1.24
N TYR A 510 6.79 14.76 1.38
CA TYR A 510 6.07 14.91 2.64
C TYR A 510 5.67 13.56 3.24
N TYR A 511 5.69 13.50 4.56
CA TYR A 511 5.13 12.41 5.36
C TYR A 511 4.14 12.99 6.37
N ARG A 512 3.00 12.33 6.56
CA ARG A 512 2.09 12.68 7.64
C ARG A 512 2.35 11.87 8.91
N THR A 513 2.04 12.46 10.06
CA THR A 513 2.19 11.81 11.36
C THR A 513 1.36 10.50 11.43
N PRO A 514 1.97 9.35 11.78
CA PRO A 514 1.21 8.13 12.08
C PRO A 514 0.59 8.22 13.48
N SER A 515 -0.63 7.70 13.64
CA SER A 515 -1.26 7.51 14.95
C SER A 515 -0.47 6.53 15.80
N LEU A 516 -0.35 6.80 17.09
CA LEU A 516 0.20 5.86 18.07
C LEU A 516 -0.87 5.01 18.79
N ILE A 517 -2.15 5.08 18.39
CA ILE A 517 -3.20 4.23 18.96
C ILE A 517 -2.80 2.75 18.80
N SER A 518 -2.76 2.03 19.92
CA SER A 518 -2.39 0.60 19.99
C SER A 518 -1.03 0.28 19.38
N VAL A 519 -0.08 1.22 19.43
CA VAL A 519 1.28 1.08 18.87
C VAL A 519 2.07 -0.10 19.45
N TRP A 520 1.71 -0.55 20.66
CA TRP A 520 2.25 -1.76 21.29
C TRP A 520 1.99 -3.04 20.48
N ALA A 521 0.94 -3.06 19.65
CA ALA A 521 0.54 -4.22 18.87
C ALA A 521 1.06 -4.22 17.42
N THR A 522 1.49 -3.06 16.89
CA THR A 522 1.67 -2.83 15.43
C THR A 522 3.12 -2.81 14.94
N ALA A 523 4.11 -3.08 15.79
CA ALA A 523 5.52 -3.20 15.40
C ALA A 523 5.76 -4.27 14.31
N PRO A 524 6.83 -4.19 13.48
CA PRO A 524 7.87 -3.14 13.44
C PRO A 524 7.38 -1.76 13.00
N PHE A 525 8.18 -0.73 13.26
CA PHE A 525 7.83 0.68 12.96
C PHE A 525 8.38 1.19 11.62
N LEU A 526 8.14 2.50 11.42
CA LEU A 526 8.30 3.27 10.18
C LEU A 526 7.29 2.88 9.08
N HIS A 527 7.27 3.63 7.98
CA HIS A 527 6.28 3.44 6.92
C HIS A 527 6.47 2.12 6.14
N ASN A 528 7.54 1.37 6.40
CA ASN A 528 8.05 0.22 5.62
C ASN A 528 8.36 -1.03 6.48
N ASN A 529 7.94 -1.08 7.75
CA ASN A 529 8.18 -2.20 8.70
C ASN A 529 9.66 -2.62 8.82
N THR A 530 10.57 -1.65 8.98
CA THR A 530 12.02 -1.91 9.05
C THR A 530 12.65 -1.64 10.41
N LEU A 531 12.00 -0.85 11.26
CA LEU A 531 12.52 -0.48 12.57
C LEU A 531 11.88 -1.35 13.66
N GLY A 532 12.50 -2.49 13.95
CA GLY A 532 12.08 -3.38 15.04
C GLY A 532 12.06 -4.86 14.67
N LEU A 533 11.94 -5.70 15.70
CA LEU A 533 11.82 -7.14 15.59
C LEU A 533 10.49 -7.54 14.92
N TYR A 534 10.57 -8.37 13.89
CA TYR A 534 9.44 -9.13 13.34
C TYR A 534 9.64 -10.61 13.68
N ASN A 535 8.78 -11.16 14.54
CA ASN A 535 8.93 -12.50 15.15
C ASN A 535 7.81 -13.49 14.78
N GLU A 536 6.82 -13.08 13.98
CA GLU A 536 5.62 -13.84 13.60
C GLU A 536 4.74 -14.35 14.75
N ASP A 537 4.90 -13.83 15.97
CA ASP A 537 4.11 -14.22 17.14
C ASP A 537 2.95 -13.25 17.37
N PRO A 538 1.67 -13.67 17.24
CA PRO A 538 0.51 -12.82 17.52
C PRO A 538 0.24 -12.63 19.02
N SER A 539 0.94 -13.35 19.92
CA SER A 539 0.71 -13.28 21.37
C SER A 539 1.00 -11.90 21.95
N VAL A 540 0.40 -11.59 23.10
CA VAL A 540 0.66 -10.33 23.83
C VAL A 540 2.16 -10.16 24.12
N LYS A 541 2.85 -11.25 24.49
CA LYS A 541 4.31 -11.21 24.71
C LYS A 541 5.07 -10.94 23.41
N GLY A 542 4.75 -11.66 22.32
CA GLY A 542 5.41 -11.49 21.02
C GLY A 542 5.30 -10.06 20.48
N ARG A 543 4.12 -9.45 20.64
CA ARG A 543 3.88 -8.04 20.29
C ARG A 543 4.67 -7.09 21.17
N ILE A 544 4.75 -7.32 22.48
CA ILE A 544 5.55 -6.49 23.40
C ILE A 544 7.05 -6.63 23.15
N ASP A 545 7.56 -7.83 22.87
CA ASP A 545 8.96 -8.04 22.46
C ASP A 545 9.28 -7.22 21.19
N ALA A 546 8.38 -7.22 20.20
CA ALA A 546 8.51 -6.46 18.97
C ALA A 546 8.44 -4.94 19.20
N TYR A 547 7.47 -4.48 20.00
CA TYR A 547 7.32 -3.08 20.40
C TYR A 547 8.55 -2.55 21.15
N THR A 548 9.08 -3.32 22.10
CA THR A 548 10.25 -2.90 22.89
C THR A 548 11.51 -2.80 22.03
N ASP A 549 11.80 -3.77 21.15
CA ASP A 549 12.93 -3.64 20.20
C ASP A 549 12.74 -2.46 19.23
N ALA A 550 11.52 -2.24 18.73
CA ALA A 550 11.19 -1.13 17.84
C ALA A 550 11.36 0.25 18.52
N MET A 551 10.88 0.40 19.76
CA MET A 551 11.07 1.62 20.55
C MET A 551 12.52 1.82 21.00
N GLU A 552 13.24 0.76 21.37
CA GLU A 552 14.66 0.87 21.70
C GLU A 552 15.47 1.32 20.49
N LYS A 553 15.25 0.73 19.31
CA LYS A 553 15.89 1.18 18.07
C LYS A 553 15.44 2.59 17.66
N MET A 554 14.22 3.02 18.00
CA MET A 554 13.76 4.40 17.80
C MET A 554 14.58 5.39 18.64
N LEU A 555 14.71 5.14 19.95
CA LEU A 555 15.27 6.08 20.94
C LEU A 555 16.79 5.96 21.15
N TRP A 556 17.41 4.87 20.74
CA TRP A 556 18.86 4.69 20.64
C TRP A 556 19.21 4.33 19.18
N PRO A 557 19.32 5.32 18.27
CA PRO A 557 19.55 5.07 16.84
C PRO A 557 20.84 4.30 16.52
N GLU A 558 21.81 4.29 17.44
CA GLU A 558 23.03 3.49 17.38
C GLU A 558 22.80 1.97 17.57
N LYS A 559 21.61 1.55 18.02
CA LYS A 559 21.17 0.14 18.02
C LYS A 559 20.58 -0.31 16.68
N ARG A 560 20.41 0.59 15.71
CA ARG A 560 19.85 0.28 14.39
C ARG A 560 20.86 -0.48 13.53
N GLU A 561 20.36 -1.30 12.62
CA GLU A 561 21.18 -2.21 11.82
C GLU A 561 21.73 -1.52 10.55
N GLY A 562 21.17 -0.37 10.17
CA GLY A 562 21.57 0.34 8.95
C GLY A 562 21.13 -0.45 7.72
N ILE A 563 19.88 -0.90 7.74
CA ILE A 563 19.32 -1.87 6.79
C ILE A 563 19.39 -1.33 5.37
N ILE A 564 20.08 -2.06 4.50
CA ILE A 564 20.09 -1.84 3.05
C ILE A 564 19.75 -3.17 2.39
N SER A 565 18.57 -3.28 1.77
CA SER A 565 18.20 -4.48 1.01
C SER A 565 19.18 -4.71 -0.13
N ARG A 566 19.77 -5.91 -0.17
CA ARG A 566 20.82 -6.30 -1.11
C ARG A 566 20.53 -7.67 -1.71
N THR A 567 20.94 -7.88 -2.96
CA THR A 567 20.83 -9.17 -3.63
C THR A 567 21.56 -10.27 -2.86
N ASP A 568 20.86 -11.35 -2.48
CA ASP A 568 21.44 -12.47 -1.72
C ASP A 568 22.24 -13.42 -2.61
N ARG A 569 22.00 -13.40 -3.93
CA ARG A 569 22.62 -14.26 -4.94
C ARG A 569 22.99 -13.48 -6.21
N LYS A 570 23.62 -14.16 -7.18
CA LYS A 570 23.83 -13.59 -8.52
C LYS A 570 22.52 -13.72 -9.30
N THR A 571 22.01 -12.61 -9.84
CA THR A 571 20.76 -12.59 -10.61
C THR A 571 20.94 -11.87 -11.94
N LYS A 572 19.85 -11.73 -12.70
CA LYS A 572 19.80 -11.10 -14.01
C LYS A 572 18.61 -10.15 -14.05
N LEU A 573 18.87 -8.91 -14.47
CA LEU A 573 17.82 -7.98 -14.89
C LEU A 573 17.54 -8.25 -16.37
N ASP A 574 16.42 -8.91 -16.65
CA ASP A 574 15.86 -9.02 -17.98
C ASP A 574 15.48 -7.60 -18.48
N LEU A 575 15.69 -7.31 -19.78
CA LEU A 575 15.36 -6.01 -20.38
C LEU A 575 14.49 -6.16 -21.66
N PRO A 576 13.27 -5.59 -21.69
CA PRO A 576 12.59 -4.94 -20.56
C PRO A 576 12.33 -5.94 -19.41
N PRO A 577 12.21 -5.46 -18.15
CA PRO A 577 11.91 -6.34 -17.02
C PRO A 577 10.60 -7.09 -17.23
N GLY A 578 10.48 -8.32 -16.70
CA GLY A 578 9.27 -9.13 -16.82
C GLY A 578 8.92 -9.64 -18.23
N ASP A 579 9.67 -9.27 -19.27
CA ASP A 579 9.48 -9.76 -20.63
C ASP A 579 9.83 -11.28 -20.70
N PRO A 580 8.95 -12.15 -21.21
CA PRO A 580 9.25 -13.58 -21.36
C PRO A 580 10.35 -13.84 -22.41
N ASN A 581 10.55 -12.92 -23.36
CA ASN A 581 11.56 -13.01 -24.43
C ASN A 581 12.48 -11.77 -24.42
N PRO A 582 13.23 -11.52 -23.33
CA PRO A 582 13.92 -10.27 -23.11
C PRO A 582 15.10 -10.11 -24.07
N ARG A 583 15.23 -8.91 -24.66
CA ARG A 583 16.23 -8.60 -25.69
C ARG A 583 17.66 -8.57 -25.15
N LEU A 584 17.81 -8.31 -23.85
CA LEU A 584 19.08 -8.27 -23.14
C LEU A 584 18.89 -8.77 -21.71
N ARG A 585 19.90 -9.43 -21.15
CA ARG A 585 19.94 -9.88 -19.75
C ARG A 585 21.19 -9.29 -19.08
N LEU A 586 21.01 -8.29 -18.22
CA LEU A 586 22.12 -7.68 -17.49
C LEU A 586 22.44 -8.48 -16.22
N PRO A 587 23.68 -8.96 -16.01
CA PRO A 587 24.04 -9.68 -14.79
C PRO A 587 24.13 -8.73 -13.58
N VAL A 588 23.40 -9.04 -12.53
CA VAL A 588 23.42 -8.33 -11.25
C VAL A 588 24.22 -9.17 -10.23
N PRO A 589 25.29 -8.63 -9.61
CA PRO A 589 26.08 -9.38 -8.64
C PRO A 589 25.35 -9.51 -7.29
N LYS A 590 25.74 -10.50 -6.48
CA LYS A 590 25.40 -10.58 -5.04
C LYS A 590 25.91 -9.33 -4.31
N GLY A 591 25.16 -8.84 -3.33
CA GLY A 591 25.51 -7.70 -2.47
C GLY A 591 25.16 -6.32 -3.05
N MET A 592 24.58 -6.27 -4.24
CA MET A 592 24.12 -5.02 -4.87
C MET A 592 22.88 -4.49 -4.15
N PRO A 593 22.82 -3.21 -3.75
CA PRO A 593 21.58 -2.62 -3.22
C PRO A 593 20.43 -2.76 -4.21
N VAL A 594 19.31 -3.33 -3.76
CA VAL A 594 18.12 -3.61 -4.58
C VAL A 594 17.57 -2.31 -5.17
N ASN A 595 17.42 -1.30 -4.33
CA ASN A 595 16.91 0.01 -4.72
C ASN A 595 17.83 0.78 -5.69
N LEU A 596 19.06 0.32 -5.98
CA LEU A 596 19.89 0.94 -7.04
C LEU A 596 19.25 0.76 -8.43
N LEU A 597 18.59 -0.39 -8.65
CA LEU A 597 17.96 -0.75 -9.92
C LEU A 597 16.43 -0.68 -9.84
N ALA A 598 15.83 -0.95 -8.68
CA ALA A 598 14.37 -0.93 -8.52
C ALA A 598 13.78 0.50 -8.63
N ASN A 599 14.55 1.53 -8.26
CA ASN A 599 14.14 2.94 -8.30
C ASN A 599 14.58 3.66 -9.58
N VAL A 600 14.80 2.95 -10.70
CA VAL A 600 15.33 3.51 -11.96
C VAL A 600 14.40 3.18 -13.13
N ASN A 601 13.87 4.21 -13.80
CA ASN A 601 13.29 4.00 -15.12
C ASN A 601 14.42 3.70 -16.11
N MET A 602 14.63 2.42 -16.40
CA MET A 602 15.70 1.95 -17.29
C MET A 602 15.60 2.53 -18.70
N ARG A 603 14.42 2.96 -19.16
CA ARG A 603 14.26 3.66 -20.45
C ARG A 603 14.89 5.06 -20.42
N GLU A 604 14.62 5.82 -19.38
CA GLU A 604 15.17 7.16 -19.15
C GLU A 604 16.68 7.11 -18.85
N ALA A 605 17.13 6.09 -18.11
CA ALA A 605 18.56 5.84 -17.86
C ALA A 605 19.34 5.59 -19.16
N ILE A 606 18.76 4.84 -20.12
CA ILE A 606 19.40 4.52 -21.40
C ILE A 606 19.39 5.72 -22.37
N THR A 607 18.38 6.59 -22.35
CA THR A 607 18.37 7.81 -23.20
C THR A 607 19.25 8.92 -22.63
N SER A 608 19.21 9.17 -21.32
CA SER A 608 20.02 10.20 -20.65
C SER A 608 21.54 9.92 -20.68
N LEU A 609 21.93 8.65 -20.80
CA LEU A 609 23.31 8.18 -20.99
C LEU A 609 24.07 8.82 -22.16
N ASN A 610 23.36 9.42 -23.12
CA ASN A 610 23.91 9.69 -24.46
C ASN A 610 24.18 11.17 -24.80
N LEU A 611 23.76 12.15 -23.96
CA LEU A 611 23.61 13.55 -24.41
C LEU A 611 24.12 14.69 -23.49
N GLY A 612 24.67 14.42 -22.30
CA GLY A 612 25.12 15.52 -21.41
C GLY A 612 26.32 15.19 -20.50
N ASN A 613 26.13 14.27 -19.55
CA ASN A 613 27.05 14.12 -18.42
C ASN A 613 28.34 13.30 -18.69
N LEU A 614 28.66 13.04 -19.96
CA LEU A 614 29.77 12.18 -20.39
C LEU A 614 31.12 12.61 -19.80
N PHE A 615 31.36 13.93 -19.68
CA PHE A 615 32.59 14.48 -19.10
C PHE A 615 32.72 14.26 -17.57
N GLN A 616 31.61 14.15 -16.83
CA GLN A 616 31.67 13.77 -15.42
C GLN A 616 31.94 12.26 -15.26
N ASP A 617 31.39 11.45 -16.17
CA ASP A 617 31.53 9.99 -16.13
C ASP A 617 32.94 9.50 -16.46
N LEU A 618 33.74 10.33 -17.14
CA LEU A 618 35.13 10.07 -17.52
C LEU A 618 36.16 10.18 -16.38
N ARG A 619 35.76 10.50 -15.13
CA ARG A 619 36.69 10.50 -13.99
C ARG A 619 37.18 9.06 -13.67
N PRO A 620 38.50 8.82 -13.44
CA PRO A 620 39.06 7.46 -13.48
C PRO A 620 38.68 6.53 -12.31
N GLU A 621 38.19 7.07 -11.19
CA GLU A 621 37.87 6.30 -9.97
C GLU A 621 36.86 5.17 -10.25
N GLY A 622 37.22 3.93 -9.88
CA GLY A 622 36.32 2.77 -9.87
C GLY A 622 36.10 2.01 -11.21
N GLY A 623 36.71 2.45 -12.31
CA GLY A 623 36.63 1.78 -13.61
C GLY A 623 35.19 1.63 -14.16
N ILE A 624 34.95 0.61 -14.99
CA ILE A 624 33.64 0.39 -15.65
C ILE A 624 32.51 0.19 -14.63
N LYS A 625 32.76 -0.53 -13.53
CA LYS A 625 31.77 -0.74 -12.46
C LYS A 625 31.43 0.57 -11.74
N GLY A 626 32.44 1.37 -11.39
CA GLY A 626 32.24 2.71 -10.81
C GLY A 626 31.49 3.65 -11.74
N LYS A 627 31.78 3.61 -13.06
CA LYS A 627 31.04 4.38 -14.06
C LYS A 627 29.56 3.99 -14.12
N LEU A 628 29.25 2.69 -14.16
CA LEU A 628 27.86 2.22 -14.19
C LEU A 628 27.10 2.58 -12.90
N ALA A 629 27.72 2.45 -11.73
CA ALA A 629 27.12 2.86 -10.47
C ALA A 629 26.79 4.37 -10.46
N ARG A 630 27.70 5.25 -10.93
CA ARG A 630 27.44 6.69 -11.06
C ARG A 630 26.29 7.01 -12.00
N VAL A 631 26.17 6.30 -13.12
CA VAL A 631 25.05 6.46 -14.07
C VAL A 631 23.72 6.08 -13.42
N LEU A 632 23.66 4.90 -12.78
CA LEU A 632 22.45 4.42 -12.12
C LEU A 632 22.01 5.33 -10.97
N LEU A 633 22.95 5.80 -10.13
CA LEU A 633 22.67 6.74 -9.04
C LEU A 633 22.01 8.04 -9.50
N ARG A 634 22.44 8.61 -10.65
CA ARG A 634 21.82 9.83 -11.20
C ARG A 634 20.47 9.60 -11.89
N ALA A 635 20.21 8.38 -12.33
CA ALA A 635 18.94 7.99 -12.94
C ALA A 635 17.95 7.41 -11.89
N ASN A 636 18.34 7.42 -10.61
CA ASN A 636 17.58 6.84 -9.52
C ASN A 636 16.61 7.88 -8.94
N LYS A 637 15.33 7.54 -8.92
CA LYS A 637 14.24 8.40 -8.44
C LYS A 637 14.16 8.50 -6.92
N SER A 638 14.77 7.57 -6.19
CA SER A 638 14.91 7.62 -4.73
C SER A 638 16.22 6.92 -4.31
N PRO A 639 17.37 7.61 -4.37
CA PRO A 639 18.69 7.04 -4.06
C PRO A 639 18.96 6.95 -2.55
N ASP A 640 17.92 6.66 -1.77
CA ASP A 640 17.98 6.49 -0.32
C ASP A 640 17.99 5.01 0.04
N PHE A 641 19.18 4.51 0.34
CA PHE A 641 19.45 3.08 0.47
C PHE A 641 19.21 2.52 1.87
N VAL A 642 19.16 3.38 2.88
CA VAL A 642 19.03 2.95 4.28
C VAL A 642 17.55 3.02 4.68
N GLU A 643 17.00 1.88 5.06
CA GLU A 643 15.55 1.66 5.17
C GLU A 643 15.01 1.98 6.57
N ASP A 644 15.82 1.75 7.61
CA ASP A 644 15.50 1.86 9.04
C ASP A 644 15.90 3.21 9.68
N ARG A 645 16.44 4.16 8.89
CA ARG A 645 16.92 5.47 9.40
C ARG A 645 15.78 6.47 9.68
N GLY A 646 16.13 7.58 10.35
CA GLY A 646 15.26 8.75 10.56
C GLY A 646 14.42 8.72 11.82
N HIS A 647 13.59 9.74 12.01
CA HIS A 647 12.70 9.91 13.18
C HIS A 647 13.45 9.79 14.52
N THR A 648 14.47 10.63 14.73
CA THR A 648 15.40 10.56 15.87
C THR A 648 15.07 11.56 16.99
N PHE A 649 13.83 12.05 17.07
CA PHE A 649 13.45 13.17 17.95
C PHE A 649 13.70 12.91 19.46
N GLY A 650 13.63 11.65 19.92
CA GLY A 650 13.95 11.26 21.29
C GLY A 650 15.41 10.82 21.53
N ALA A 651 16.30 10.88 20.54
CA ALA A 651 17.64 10.28 20.64
C ALA A 651 18.55 10.93 21.71
N ASN A 652 18.36 12.23 21.96
CA ASN A 652 19.16 13.02 22.90
C ASN A 652 18.62 13.00 24.35
N LEU A 653 17.51 12.30 24.60
CA LEU A 653 16.97 12.11 25.95
C LEU A 653 17.94 11.30 26.84
N SER A 654 17.81 11.40 28.17
CA SER A 654 18.54 10.51 29.07
C SER A 654 18.01 9.07 28.97
N ASP A 655 18.83 8.08 29.32
CA ASP A 655 18.41 6.66 29.25
C ASP A 655 17.17 6.38 30.13
N ASP A 656 17.00 7.09 31.24
CA ASP A 656 15.84 6.92 32.13
C ASP A 656 14.59 7.64 31.58
N ASP A 657 14.75 8.78 30.90
CA ASP A 657 13.67 9.44 30.16
C ASP A 657 13.18 8.55 29.00
N LYS A 658 14.11 7.89 28.28
CA LYS A 658 13.78 6.95 27.20
C LYS A 658 13.00 5.75 27.72
N LYS A 659 13.41 5.17 28.86
CA LYS A 659 12.67 4.07 29.52
C LYS A 659 11.28 4.53 29.98
N ALA A 660 11.18 5.71 30.61
CA ALA A 660 9.91 6.27 31.06
C ALA A 660 8.94 6.54 29.89
N LEU A 661 9.46 7.07 28.77
CA LEU A 661 8.69 7.26 27.53
C LEU A 661 8.19 5.92 26.97
N ILE A 662 9.01 4.86 26.97
CA ILE A 662 8.60 3.50 26.56
C ILE A 662 7.47 2.99 27.45
N GLU A 663 7.60 3.10 28.78
CA GLU A 663 6.55 2.65 29.70
C GLU A 663 5.24 3.42 29.56
N PHE A 664 5.29 4.73 29.27
CA PHE A 664 4.08 5.51 29.04
C PHE A 664 3.38 5.15 27.71
N VAL A 665 4.14 5.04 26.60
CA VAL A 665 3.58 4.79 25.26
C VAL A 665 2.93 3.40 25.12
N LYS A 666 3.23 2.44 26.01
CA LYS A 666 2.50 1.16 26.12
C LYS A 666 1.00 1.29 26.43
N ASN A 667 0.56 2.43 26.95
CA ASN A 667 -0.83 2.65 27.40
C ASN A 667 -1.76 3.13 26.27
N PHE A 668 -1.23 3.31 25.05
CA PHE A 668 -1.94 3.82 23.89
C PHE A 668 -2.70 2.75 23.11
#